data_AF-A0A9E2C5W0-F1
#
_entry.id   AF-A0A9E2C5W0-F1
#
_cell.length_a   1.000
_cell.length_b   1.000
_cell.length_c   1.000
_cell.angle_alpha   90.00
_cell.angle_beta   90.00
_cell.angle_gamma   90.00
#
_symmetry.space_group_name_H-M   'P 1'
#
loop_
_entity.id
_entity.type
_entity.pdbx_description
1 polymer ?
#
loop_
_entity_poly.entity_id
_entity_poly.type
_entity_poly.pdbx_seq_one_letter_code
_entity_poly.pdbx_strand_id
1 'polypeptide(L)'
;MFRHLLHAAGHACALLLLAGAPAQAAVDIAESPIVVGSSVAPNIMFLLDDSGSMQWEVMPDENLHYSYYLFPPPNKLYGGNNYTSRVPTFDDDNIHNFFGRSPDNNAVFYNPQADYRPWLRHTGASFGDVSPTAAPYNPGDAGKGTMDLTALQLQSAYWITNTYSTDLNSASYACGLLCLQTFQPITFYIYRGSGSRVVASNYTKYQIRGTRAYKRDPVTAAEVQIAEFTWPNGRTRSVAEETQNFANWFSYYRSRILTVRAGASIAFGQLGENYRVGFRTINGDGEFLIPTTGRFSGSNRETWFNRMLLTSMDTSGTPLRTSLNWAGNYFENKSGSNDPWRDSAYTNPLACRQSFSILTTDGYWSDNFSLSSDSNADGSQPRPYRDTYSNTLADVAMYYYKRDLRSSIADQVPTNPNDSAAWQHMVTFGLSLGVSGTLDPESDLPALTAGTKSWPNPALTSPAKLDDLWHATVNGRGAFVNASDPQQFTDGLSAVLTNIGERVAANGSVSASSTSISNDTLLYQARFVGSDWTGDLWARPIATDGTIAATPLWKASEHLPLHGSRAIYTWSGSSGTAFTWAGLSAAQRLTMGSSAVVDYLRGDTRNEGRNAGTLRNRSGILGDIVNSTPVYVGEAADLRLDRFSWTGASDYQTHRAAVAPRREMVYVAANDGMLHAFDARTGAERFAYVPSAALGDMKSLASIDYAHKFMHDGSPVVAEAYVSGAWRTILVGTQGRGGRSVYALDITDPDAFSATKVLWEFSDGDLGQLVGNPVFARMNDGNWAVILGNGYNSNNNRAVLLVLDLASGTVRQRIDTRTGSGSSSNGLSTPEGVDVDRDGDIDYFYAGDFLGNVWKFDVTNSAPAQWRTAFGSVAAPQPFFTARDASNGVQSITSGISLGFNPADRKLWVFFGTGRYLSTLDLSTTSVQTWYGLSDTGTQVASRSNLAQRVVLQEGATGLGDRYRIISKPGDSSGGDSMSNKRGWYMDLRSPSAGAEGERIVSAPIISVNTLFVSTLIPSSDPCVPGGRGWVLGVNPFTGGRQDFDVFDFNRDGGVDAGDQVNLTYSNGTTKKVPGSGYSTDNLPGSPLTLGKQQVVGGSDGNAQSRAISDGTRTGRVSWKEILGD
;
A
#
# COMPACT_ATOMS: atom_id res chain seq x y z
N MET A 1 -68.32 -15.95 -1.32
CA MET A 1 -67.76 -14.66 -0.84
C MET A 1 -67.51 -14.71 0.68
N PHE A 2 -66.91 -15.79 1.18
CA PHE A 2 -66.72 -16.07 2.62
C PHE A 2 -65.43 -16.89 2.84
N ARG A 3 -64.38 -16.56 2.09
CA ARG A 3 -63.04 -17.18 2.20
C ARG A 3 -61.87 -16.18 2.16
N HIS A 4 -62.15 -14.87 2.15
CA HIS A 4 -61.11 -13.82 2.07
C HIS A 4 -60.92 -12.98 3.35
N LEU A 5 -61.56 -13.34 4.47
CA LEU A 5 -61.45 -12.55 5.72
C LEU A 5 -60.70 -13.24 6.87
N LEU A 6 -60.13 -14.44 6.66
CA LEU A 6 -59.41 -15.18 7.72
C LEU A 6 -57.88 -15.26 7.52
N HIS A 7 -57.32 -14.73 6.43
CA HIS A 7 -55.86 -14.67 6.23
C HIS A 7 -55.23 -13.31 6.60
N ALA A 8 -56.03 -12.26 6.83
CA ALA A 8 -55.54 -10.92 7.17
C ALA A 8 -55.30 -10.70 8.68
N ALA A 9 -55.80 -11.58 9.57
CA ALA A 9 -55.65 -11.42 11.02
C ALA A 9 -54.44 -12.18 11.62
N GLY A 10 -53.86 -13.14 10.91
CA GLY A 10 -52.70 -13.93 11.38
C GLY A 10 -51.34 -13.26 11.17
N HIS A 11 -51.24 -12.28 10.26
CA HIS A 11 -49.98 -11.60 9.93
C HIS A 11 -49.77 -10.29 10.70
N ALA A 12 -50.82 -9.74 11.33
CA ALA A 12 -50.71 -8.51 12.14
C ALA A 12 -50.25 -8.78 13.59
N CYS A 13 -50.50 -9.97 14.14
CA CYS A 13 -50.06 -10.32 15.50
C CYS A 13 -48.64 -10.91 15.59
N ALA A 14 -48.02 -11.32 14.49
CA ALA A 14 -46.63 -11.80 14.48
C ALA A 14 -45.60 -10.65 14.37
N LEU A 15 -46.01 -9.47 13.90
CA LEU A 15 -45.16 -8.28 13.81
C LEU A 15 -45.15 -7.40 15.08
N LEU A 16 -46.02 -7.67 16.06
CA LEU A 16 -46.13 -6.90 17.31
C LEU A 16 -45.51 -7.62 18.53
N LEU A 17 -44.86 -8.78 18.33
CA LEU A 17 -44.13 -9.53 19.37
C LEU A 17 -42.61 -9.58 19.16
N LEU A 18 -42.07 -8.86 18.17
CA LEU A 18 -40.68 -8.40 18.22
C LEU A 18 -40.63 -7.23 19.20
N ALA A 19 -40.67 -7.55 20.49
CA ALA A 19 -40.24 -6.65 21.54
C ALA A 19 -38.90 -6.05 21.07
N GLY A 20 -38.87 -4.73 20.91
CA GLY A 20 -37.66 -4.02 20.52
C GLY A 20 -36.55 -4.42 21.46
N ALA A 21 -35.62 -5.26 20.97
CA ALA A 21 -34.33 -5.38 21.61
C ALA A 21 -33.78 -3.95 21.68
N PRO A 22 -33.38 -3.46 22.87
CA PRO A 22 -32.79 -2.14 22.96
C PRO A 22 -31.63 -2.10 21.97
N ALA A 23 -31.67 -1.16 21.02
CA ALA A 23 -30.57 -0.96 20.10
C ALA A 23 -29.30 -0.80 20.92
N GLN A 24 -28.38 -1.76 20.84
CA GLN A 24 -27.10 -1.67 21.52
C GLN A 24 -26.33 -0.52 20.88
N ALA A 25 -25.97 0.49 21.67
CA ALA A 25 -25.13 1.60 21.28
C ALA A 25 -23.67 1.12 21.22
N ALA A 26 -23.35 0.27 20.24
CA ALA A 26 -21.98 -0.13 19.96
C ALA A 26 -21.12 1.12 19.68
N VAL A 27 -19.86 1.08 20.11
CA VAL A 27 -18.86 2.05 19.69
C VAL A 27 -18.68 1.89 18.19
N ASP A 28 -18.98 2.96 17.45
CA ASP A 28 -18.75 3.02 16.01
C ASP A 28 -17.24 2.96 15.73
N ILE A 29 -16.81 1.88 15.08
CA ILE A 29 -15.43 1.68 14.63
C ILE A 29 -15.50 1.49 13.12
N ALA A 30 -14.80 2.34 12.37
CA ALA A 30 -14.77 2.26 10.92
C ALA A 30 -14.17 0.93 10.46
N GLU A 31 -14.80 0.31 9.46
CA GLU A 31 -14.33 -0.93 8.82
C GLU A 31 -13.24 -0.68 7.76
N SER A 32 -12.89 0.58 7.52
CA SER A 32 -11.80 0.98 6.62
C SER A 32 -10.99 2.12 7.25
N PRO A 33 -9.73 2.31 6.85
CA PRO A 33 -8.88 3.36 7.42
C PRO A 33 -9.47 4.76 7.24
N ILE A 34 -9.63 5.48 8.37
CA ILE A 34 -10.23 6.83 8.41
C ILE A 34 -9.29 7.88 7.81
N VAL A 35 -7.99 7.62 7.88
CA VAL A 35 -6.93 8.43 7.24
C VAL A 35 -7.11 8.44 5.71
N VAL A 36 -7.77 7.42 5.16
CA VAL A 36 -8.13 7.27 3.75
C VAL A 36 -9.51 7.86 3.50
N GLY A 37 -9.88 8.95 4.19
CA GLY A 37 -11.03 9.79 3.88
C GLY A 37 -10.89 10.35 2.46
N SER A 38 -11.13 9.47 1.49
CA SER A 38 -10.75 9.49 0.07
C SER A 38 -9.30 9.91 -0.21
N SER A 39 -8.40 8.96 -0.47
CA SER A 39 -7.30 9.25 -1.40
C SER A 39 -7.94 9.82 -2.65
N VAL A 40 -7.65 11.08 -2.97
CA VAL A 40 -8.22 11.72 -4.14
C VAL A 40 -7.83 10.90 -5.36
N ALA A 41 -8.82 10.27 -6.00
CA ALA A 41 -8.57 9.33 -7.08
C ALA A 41 -7.73 10.03 -8.16
N PRO A 42 -6.56 9.51 -8.54
CA PRO A 42 -5.75 10.15 -9.55
C PRO A 42 -6.46 10.12 -10.90
N ASN A 43 -6.13 11.11 -11.72
CA ASN A 43 -6.56 11.20 -13.11
C ASN A 43 -5.57 10.43 -13.98
N ILE A 44 -6.06 9.53 -14.83
CA ILE A 44 -5.26 8.86 -15.86
C ILE A 44 -5.88 9.17 -17.22
N MET A 45 -5.12 9.77 -18.13
CA MET A 45 -5.49 9.89 -19.53
C MET A 45 -4.70 8.88 -20.36
N PHE A 46 -5.37 7.84 -20.85
CA PHE A 46 -4.75 6.84 -21.73
C PHE A 46 -4.86 7.29 -23.19
N LEU A 47 -3.70 7.49 -23.83
CA LEU A 47 -3.56 7.90 -25.22
C LEU A 47 -3.13 6.70 -26.07
N LEU A 48 -4.10 6.12 -26.79
CA LEU A 48 -3.89 4.93 -27.62
C LEU A 48 -3.41 5.29 -29.02
N ASP A 49 -2.36 4.62 -29.51
CA ASP A 49 -1.94 4.74 -30.91
C ASP A 49 -3.02 4.21 -31.87
N ASP A 50 -3.49 5.09 -32.75
CA ASP A 50 -4.41 4.78 -33.84
C ASP A 50 -3.85 5.11 -35.24
N SER A 51 -2.53 5.19 -35.35
CA SER A 51 -1.85 5.31 -36.63
C SER A 51 -2.09 4.07 -37.52
N GLY A 52 -1.91 4.24 -38.82
CA GLY A 52 -2.19 3.16 -39.78
C GLY A 52 -1.32 1.92 -39.58
N SER A 53 -0.10 2.04 -39.04
CA SER A 53 0.83 0.93 -38.78
C SER A 53 0.28 -0.08 -37.78
N MET A 54 -0.58 0.36 -36.88
CA MET A 54 -1.20 -0.50 -35.89
C MET A 54 -2.08 -1.61 -36.48
N GLN A 55 -2.49 -1.48 -37.75
CA GLN A 55 -3.23 -2.55 -38.45
C GLN A 55 -2.34 -3.73 -38.88
N TRP A 56 -1.01 -3.56 -38.88
CA TRP A 56 -0.08 -4.51 -39.47
C TRP A 56 0.07 -5.79 -38.63
N GLU A 57 0.28 -6.91 -39.32
CA GLU A 57 0.57 -8.23 -38.74
C GLU A 57 2.09 -8.54 -38.79
N VAL A 58 2.92 -7.50 -38.93
CA VAL A 58 4.38 -7.58 -39.04
C VAL A 58 5.04 -6.57 -38.11
N MET A 59 6.07 -6.99 -37.37
CA MET A 59 6.86 -6.17 -36.45
C MET A 59 8.24 -6.81 -36.21
N PRO A 60 9.35 -6.06 -36.17
CA PRO A 60 9.46 -4.61 -36.22
C PRO A 60 9.40 -4.06 -37.66
N ASP A 61 9.40 -2.73 -37.80
CA ASP A 61 9.28 -2.03 -39.09
C ASP A 61 10.42 -2.37 -40.06
N GLU A 62 11.62 -2.66 -39.56
CA GLU A 62 12.79 -2.98 -40.39
C GLU A 62 12.63 -4.30 -41.15
N ASN A 63 11.70 -5.16 -40.69
CA ASN A 63 11.38 -6.44 -41.30
C ASN A 63 10.09 -6.40 -42.13
N LEU A 64 9.51 -5.20 -42.33
CA LEU A 64 8.31 -5.00 -43.13
C LEU A 64 8.65 -4.96 -44.62
N HIS A 65 8.34 -6.04 -45.33
CA HIS A 65 8.64 -6.17 -46.75
C HIS A 65 7.39 -6.51 -47.57
N TYR A 66 6.92 -5.56 -48.39
CA TYR A 66 5.81 -5.69 -49.36
C TYR A 66 4.42 -6.05 -48.81
N SER A 67 4.31 -6.58 -47.59
CA SER A 67 3.10 -7.10 -47.00
C SER A 67 2.86 -6.54 -45.60
N TYR A 68 1.64 -6.04 -45.38
CA TYR A 68 1.16 -5.60 -44.07
C TYR A 68 0.33 -6.67 -43.35
N TYR A 69 -0.15 -7.68 -44.08
CA TYR A 69 -1.05 -8.71 -43.58
C TYR A 69 -0.56 -10.10 -43.98
N LEU A 70 -0.51 -11.01 -43.02
CA LEU A 70 -0.15 -12.41 -43.22
C LEU A 70 -1.38 -13.29 -43.44
N PHE A 71 -2.58 -12.77 -43.20
CA PHE A 71 -3.83 -13.41 -43.59
C PHE A 71 -4.68 -12.42 -44.40
N PRO A 72 -5.51 -12.88 -45.36
CA PRO A 72 -6.45 -12.00 -46.04
C PRO A 72 -7.39 -11.33 -45.03
N PRO A 73 -7.32 -9.99 -44.84
CA PRO A 73 -8.14 -9.32 -43.86
C PRO A 73 -9.54 -9.05 -44.43
N PRO A 74 -10.61 -9.19 -43.62
CA PRO A 74 -11.93 -8.68 -43.95
C PRO A 74 -11.91 -7.18 -44.24
N ASN A 75 -12.86 -6.70 -45.05
CA ASN A 75 -12.97 -5.27 -45.36
C ASN A 75 -13.21 -4.44 -44.08
N LYS A 76 -12.47 -3.35 -43.92
CA LYS A 76 -12.53 -2.45 -42.76
C LYS A 76 -12.44 -3.19 -41.43
N LEU A 77 -11.43 -4.04 -41.30
CA LEU A 77 -11.27 -4.98 -40.18
C LEU A 77 -11.35 -4.28 -38.82
N TYR A 78 -10.77 -3.08 -38.71
CA TYR A 78 -10.79 -2.24 -37.51
C TYR A 78 -11.61 -0.96 -37.70
N GLY A 79 -12.64 -0.97 -38.56
CA GLY A 79 -13.57 0.14 -38.76
C GLY A 79 -13.17 1.15 -39.84
N GLY A 80 -11.89 1.54 -39.91
CA GLY A 80 -11.35 2.41 -40.96
C GLY A 80 -10.91 1.65 -42.22
N ASN A 81 -10.24 2.32 -43.16
CA ASN A 81 -9.81 1.68 -44.40
C ASN A 81 -8.62 0.75 -44.15
N ASN A 82 -8.62 -0.40 -44.84
CA ASN A 82 -7.47 -1.32 -44.81
C ASN A 82 -6.37 -0.81 -45.74
N TYR A 83 -5.13 -1.17 -45.43
CA TYR A 83 -4.05 -1.13 -46.42
C TYR A 83 -4.31 -2.15 -47.54
N THR A 84 -3.56 -2.02 -48.65
CA THR A 84 -3.62 -3.01 -49.72
C THR A 84 -3.30 -4.41 -49.17
N SER A 85 -4.22 -5.36 -49.34
CA SER A 85 -4.12 -6.74 -48.85
C SER A 85 -3.14 -7.58 -49.69
N ARG A 86 -1.86 -7.24 -49.60
CA ARG A 86 -0.76 -8.03 -50.16
C ARG A 86 -0.39 -9.12 -49.16
N VAL A 87 -0.70 -10.37 -49.49
CA VAL A 87 -0.52 -11.51 -48.56
C VAL A 87 0.48 -12.49 -49.16
N PRO A 88 1.55 -12.89 -48.44
CA PRO A 88 2.47 -13.91 -48.92
C PRO A 88 1.76 -15.24 -49.13
N THR A 89 1.99 -15.88 -50.27
CA THR A 89 1.56 -17.27 -50.48
C THR A 89 2.10 -18.19 -49.39
N PHE A 90 1.49 -19.35 -49.21
CA PHE A 90 1.91 -20.33 -48.22
C PHE A 90 2.96 -21.32 -48.76
N ASP A 91 3.60 -20.98 -49.89
CA ASP A 91 4.64 -21.78 -50.52
C ASP A 91 5.92 -21.79 -49.67
N ASP A 92 6.59 -22.94 -49.60
CA ASP A 92 7.75 -23.16 -48.70
C ASP A 92 9.00 -22.42 -49.18
N ASP A 93 9.10 -22.12 -50.47
CA ASP A 93 10.19 -21.37 -51.10
C ASP A 93 9.96 -19.86 -51.15
N ASN A 94 8.77 -19.40 -50.74
CA ASN A 94 8.47 -17.98 -50.62
C ASN A 94 9.09 -17.38 -49.36
N ILE A 95 10.10 -16.52 -49.54
CA ILE A 95 10.78 -15.84 -48.43
C ILE A 95 9.83 -15.03 -47.54
N HIS A 96 8.84 -14.38 -48.14
CA HIS A 96 7.85 -13.58 -47.41
C HIS A 96 6.96 -14.46 -46.52
N ASN A 97 6.86 -15.76 -46.81
CA ASN A 97 6.13 -16.73 -45.99
C ASN A 97 6.94 -17.14 -44.76
N PHE A 98 8.08 -17.80 -44.95
CA PHE A 98 8.82 -18.38 -43.83
C PHE A 98 9.47 -17.31 -42.94
N PHE A 99 9.86 -16.16 -43.53
CA PHE A 99 10.42 -15.06 -42.77
C PHE A 99 9.34 -14.36 -41.93
N GLY A 100 8.22 -13.98 -42.56
CA GLY A 100 7.13 -13.25 -41.91
C GLY A 100 6.30 -14.09 -40.92
N ARG A 101 6.18 -15.40 -41.13
CA ARG A 101 5.47 -16.34 -40.24
C ARG A 101 6.43 -17.05 -39.26
N SER A 102 7.42 -16.31 -38.78
CA SER A 102 8.39 -16.77 -37.78
C SER A 102 8.50 -15.76 -36.65
N PRO A 103 8.35 -16.16 -35.37
CA PRO A 103 8.50 -15.25 -34.23
C PRO A 103 9.92 -14.69 -34.09
N ASP A 104 10.91 -15.34 -34.72
CA ASP A 104 12.31 -14.90 -34.70
C ASP A 104 12.54 -13.61 -35.53
N ASN A 105 11.68 -13.34 -36.51
CA ASN A 105 11.77 -12.15 -37.38
C ASN A 105 10.53 -11.25 -37.29
N ASN A 106 9.39 -11.82 -36.91
CA ASN A 106 8.14 -11.11 -36.74
C ASN A 106 7.63 -11.28 -35.32
N ALA A 107 7.92 -10.32 -34.45
CA ALA A 107 7.64 -10.39 -33.02
C ALA A 107 6.14 -10.32 -32.66
N VAL A 108 5.27 -9.87 -33.57
CA VAL A 108 3.81 -9.94 -33.38
C VAL A 108 3.22 -11.28 -33.89
N PHE A 109 4.01 -12.05 -34.65
CA PHE A 109 3.58 -13.37 -35.10
C PHE A 109 3.55 -14.39 -33.96
N TYR A 110 2.85 -15.50 -34.19
CA TYR A 110 2.72 -16.58 -33.21
C TYR A 110 4.08 -17.09 -32.74
N ASN A 111 4.36 -16.88 -31.45
CA ASN A 111 5.47 -17.48 -30.75
C ASN A 111 4.96 -18.67 -29.93
N PRO A 112 5.28 -19.91 -30.31
CA PRO A 112 4.80 -21.07 -29.57
C PRO A 112 5.43 -21.18 -28.16
N GLN A 113 6.47 -20.39 -27.85
CA GLN A 113 7.03 -20.34 -26.51
C GLN A 113 6.24 -19.46 -25.53
N ALA A 114 5.29 -18.64 -26.04
CA ALA A 114 4.44 -17.75 -25.26
C ALA A 114 3.03 -18.34 -25.01
N ASP A 115 2.34 -17.85 -23.98
CA ASP A 115 0.92 -18.13 -23.71
C ASP A 115 0.07 -16.94 -24.10
N TYR A 116 -0.90 -17.15 -24.98
CA TYR A 116 -1.80 -16.10 -25.44
C TYR A 116 -3.12 -16.17 -24.67
N ARG A 117 -3.28 -15.22 -23.74
CA ARG A 117 -4.46 -15.14 -22.85
C ARG A 117 -5.60 -14.36 -23.51
N PRO A 118 -6.86 -14.76 -23.35
CA PRO A 118 -7.98 -13.95 -23.82
C PRO A 118 -8.01 -12.55 -23.21
N TRP A 119 -8.58 -11.58 -23.94
CA TRP A 119 -8.83 -10.23 -23.43
C TRP A 119 -9.69 -10.26 -22.15
N LEU A 120 -9.64 -9.19 -21.36
CA LEU A 120 -10.55 -8.99 -20.24
C LEU A 120 -11.68 -8.02 -20.59
N ARG A 121 -12.85 -8.26 -19.99
CA ARG A 121 -14.02 -7.38 -20.05
C ARG A 121 -13.89 -6.28 -18.99
N HIS A 122 -14.76 -5.26 -19.09
CA HIS A 122 -14.85 -4.21 -18.07
C HIS A 122 -15.17 -4.74 -16.66
N THR A 123 -15.73 -5.95 -16.54
CA THR A 123 -15.99 -6.65 -15.28
C THR A 123 -14.76 -7.38 -14.71
N GLY A 124 -13.62 -7.37 -15.43
CA GLY A 124 -12.45 -8.19 -15.11
C GLY A 124 -12.58 -9.67 -15.53
N ALA A 125 -13.73 -10.08 -16.06
CA ALA A 125 -13.93 -11.44 -16.57
C ALA A 125 -13.22 -11.65 -17.92
N SER A 126 -12.73 -12.87 -18.13
CA SER A 126 -12.13 -13.28 -19.41
C SER A 126 -13.13 -13.27 -20.57
N PHE A 127 -12.65 -12.97 -21.78
CA PHE A 127 -13.42 -13.18 -23.01
C PHE A 127 -13.64 -14.66 -23.33
N GLY A 128 -12.89 -15.56 -22.69
CA GLY A 128 -12.91 -17.00 -22.92
C GLY A 128 -11.99 -17.43 -24.07
N ASP A 129 -11.66 -18.72 -24.09
CA ASP A 129 -10.90 -19.32 -25.19
C ASP A 129 -11.66 -19.26 -26.52
N VAL A 130 -10.94 -19.00 -27.60
CA VAL A 130 -11.50 -18.88 -28.95
C VAL A 130 -11.70 -20.26 -29.57
N SER A 131 -12.85 -20.50 -30.20
CA SER A 131 -13.06 -21.73 -30.97
C SER A 131 -12.09 -21.81 -32.17
N PRO A 132 -11.21 -22.82 -32.28
CA PRO A 132 -10.28 -22.95 -33.40
C PRO A 132 -10.96 -23.13 -34.76
N THR A 133 -12.21 -23.62 -34.79
CA THR A 133 -12.99 -23.81 -36.02
C THR A 133 -13.77 -22.57 -36.44
N ALA A 134 -13.79 -21.53 -35.61
CA ALA A 134 -14.51 -20.29 -35.87
C ALA A 134 -13.82 -19.11 -35.15
N ALA A 135 -12.52 -18.93 -35.39
CA ALA A 135 -11.73 -17.91 -34.74
C ALA A 135 -12.09 -16.51 -35.29
N PRO A 136 -12.57 -15.57 -34.47
CA PRO A 136 -12.93 -14.23 -34.95
C PRO A 136 -11.70 -13.43 -35.39
N TYR A 137 -11.84 -12.67 -36.48
CA TYR A 137 -10.82 -11.70 -36.87
C TYR A 137 -10.76 -10.50 -35.92
N ASN A 138 -11.87 -10.12 -35.29
CA ASN A 138 -11.88 -9.05 -34.31
C ASN A 138 -12.78 -9.46 -33.13
N PRO A 139 -12.23 -9.76 -31.95
CA PRO A 139 -13.02 -10.22 -30.82
C PRO A 139 -13.91 -9.12 -30.23
N GLY A 140 -13.65 -7.84 -30.54
CA GLY A 140 -14.52 -6.73 -30.19
C GLY A 140 -15.72 -6.54 -31.14
N ASP A 141 -15.67 -7.11 -32.35
CA ASP A 141 -16.72 -6.93 -33.36
C ASP A 141 -16.99 -8.25 -34.12
N ALA A 142 -18.01 -8.98 -33.67
CA ALA A 142 -18.43 -10.24 -34.28
C ALA A 142 -18.87 -10.09 -35.76
N GLY A 143 -19.21 -8.87 -36.21
CA GLY A 143 -19.57 -8.58 -37.60
C GLY A 143 -18.39 -8.67 -38.59
N LYS A 144 -17.15 -8.80 -38.12
CA LYS A 144 -15.96 -8.96 -38.97
C LYS A 144 -15.72 -10.40 -39.46
N GLY A 145 -16.55 -11.35 -39.02
CA GLY A 145 -16.48 -12.74 -39.44
C GLY A 145 -15.40 -13.56 -38.71
N THR A 146 -15.33 -14.83 -39.06
CA THR A 146 -14.46 -15.83 -38.45
C THR A 146 -13.67 -16.61 -39.49
N MET A 147 -12.59 -17.28 -39.07
CA MET A 147 -11.80 -18.22 -39.85
C MET A 147 -11.76 -19.59 -39.16
N ASP A 148 -11.97 -20.67 -39.91
CA ASP A 148 -11.63 -22.01 -39.43
C ASP A 148 -10.13 -22.22 -39.57
N LEU A 149 -9.41 -22.20 -38.45
CA LEU A 149 -7.95 -22.31 -38.43
C LEU A 149 -7.46 -23.75 -38.68
N THR A 150 -8.35 -24.73 -38.52
CA THR A 150 -8.02 -26.16 -38.58
C THR A 150 -8.28 -26.77 -39.95
N ALA A 151 -9.07 -26.11 -40.80
CA ALA A 151 -9.41 -26.58 -42.15
C ALA A 151 -8.67 -25.82 -43.25
N LEU A 152 -8.52 -26.47 -44.41
CA LEU A 152 -7.98 -25.83 -45.62
C LEU A 152 -8.90 -24.68 -46.04
N GLN A 153 -8.35 -23.48 -46.11
CA GLN A 153 -9.07 -22.26 -46.50
C GLN A 153 -8.93 -21.99 -47.99
N LEU A 154 -9.92 -21.34 -48.59
CA LEU A 154 -9.91 -20.81 -49.95
C LEU A 154 -10.33 -19.33 -49.90
N GLN A 155 -9.39 -18.40 -50.10
CA GLN A 155 -9.68 -16.96 -50.01
C GLN A 155 -9.05 -16.15 -51.15
N SER A 156 -9.68 -15.01 -51.45
CA SER A 156 -9.23 -14.06 -52.46
C SER A 156 -8.40 -12.94 -51.82
N ALA A 157 -7.20 -12.69 -52.34
CA ALA A 157 -6.32 -11.60 -51.91
C ALA A 157 -5.37 -11.20 -53.05
N TYR A 158 -4.56 -10.15 -52.83
CA TYR A 158 -3.41 -9.87 -53.68
C TYR A 158 -2.26 -10.75 -53.22
N TRP A 159 -2.23 -12.00 -53.69
CA TRP A 159 -1.22 -12.97 -53.28
C TRP A 159 0.14 -12.62 -53.85
N ILE A 160 1.16 -12.50 -52.99
CA ILE A 160 2.53 -12.21 -53.40
C ILE A 160 3.42 -13.44 -53.20
N THR A 161 4.34 -13.64 -54.15
CA THR A 161 5.41 -14.62 -54.10
C THR A 161 6.75 -13.93 -54.32
N ASN A 162 7.84 -14.61 -53.98
CA ASN A 162 9.19 -14.11 -54.12
C ASN A 162 9.62 -14.05 -55.59
N THR A 163 10.38 -13.02 -55.97
CA THR A 163 11.10 -13.01 -57.26
C THR A 163 12.42 -13.77 -57.15
N TYR A 164 13.08 -13.66 -55.99
CA TYR A 164 14.28 -14.40 -55.63
C TYR A 164 14.10 -14.99 -54.23
N SER A 165 14.54 -16.23 -54.01
CA SER A 165 14.27 -16.99 -52.77
C SER A 165 15.00 -16.47 -51.52
N THR A 166 15.89 -15.49 -51.66
CA THR A 166 16.70 -14.93 -50.57
C THR A 166 16.63 -13.39 -50.47
N ASP A 167 15.76 -12.75 -51.25
CA ASP A 167 15.64 -11.28 -51.30
C ASP A 167 14.26 -10.83 -50.80
N LEU A 168 14.25 -10.22 -49.62
CA LEU A 168 13.05 -9.62 -49.02
C LEU A 168 12.64 -8.33 -49.73
N ASN A 169 13.52 -7.69 -50.50
CA ASN A 169 13.21 -6.45 -51.19
C ASN A 169 12.62 -6.65 -52.60
N SER A 170 12.20 -7.87 -52.95
CA SER A 170 11.54 -8.15 -54.22
C SER A 170 10.36 -9.12 -54.06
N ALA A 171 9.23 -8.80 -54.69
CA ALA A 171 8.05 -9.65 -54.75
C ALA A 171 7.31 -9.47 -56.08
N SER A 172 6.61 -10.52 -56.53
CA SER A 172 5.67 -10.49 -57.65
C SER A 172 4.31 -11.04 -57.22
N TYR A 173 3.24 -10.69 -57.94
CA TYR A 173 1.95 -11.32 -57.68
C TYR A 173 1.97 -12.79 -58.14
N ALA A 174 1.57 -13.70 -57.26
CA ALA A 174 1.58 -15.15 -57.52
C ALA A 174 0.54 -15.57 -58.57
N CYS A 175 -0.51 -14.76 -58.72
CA CYS A 175 -1.51 -14.84 -59.77
C CYS A 175 -1.92 -13.40 -60.15
N GLY A 176 -2.90 -13.18 -61.03
CA GLY A 176 -3.37 -11.82 -61.35
C GLY A 176 -3.78 -11.01 -60.10
N LEU A 177 -4.10 -9.71 -60.25
CA LEU A 177 -4.30 -8.78 -59.12
C LEU A 177 -5.13 -9.36 -57.95
N LEU A 178 -6.33 -9.86 -58.20
CA LEU A 178 -7.15 -10.56 -57.21
C LEU A 178 -7.38 -12.00 -57.67
N CYS A 179 -6.97 -12.97 -56.85
CA CYS A 179 -7.09 -14.39 -57.17
C CYS A 179 -7.33 -15.24 -55.91
N LEU A 180 -7.98 -16.39 -56.10
CA LEU A 180 -8.20 -17.38 -55.05
C LEU A 180 -6.94 -18.24 -54.87
N GLN A 181 -6.52 -18.44 -53.62
CA GLN A 181 -5.50 -19.42 -53.24
C GLN A 181 -5.99 -20.26 -52.07
N THR A 182 -5.53 -21.50 -52.02
CA THR A 182 -5.76 -22.38 -50.88
C THR A 182 -4.60 -22.31 -49.89
N PHE A 183 -4.87 -22.31 -48.60
CA PHE A 183 -3.82 -22.34 -47.57
C PHE A 183 -4.28 -22.99 -46.27
N GLN A 184 -3.31 -23.41 -45.46
CA GLN A 184 -3.52 -23.94 -44.11
C GLN A 184 -3.20 -22.84 -43.08
N PRO A 185 -4.18 -22.31 -42.33
CA PRO A 185 -3.97 -21.14 -41.48
C PRO A 185 -2.91 -21.33 -40.39
N ILE A 186 -2.92 -22.47 -39.70
CA ILE A 186 -1.91 -22.79 -38.69
C ILE A 186 -0.65 -23.28 -39.40
N THR A 187 0.14 -22.33 -39.91
CA THR A 187 1.46 -22.55 -40.50
C THR A 187 2.44 -21.54 -39.90
N PHE A 188 3.51 -22.03 -39.30
CA PHE A 188 4.55 -21.19 -38.70
C PHE A 188 5.94 -21.83 -38.82
N TYR A 189 6.97 -21.00 -38.69
CA TYR A 189 8.36 -21.38 -38.92
C TYR A 189 9.23 -21.00 -37.71
N ILE A 190 10.06 -21.93 -37.26
CA ILE A 190 11.01 -21.69 -36.17
C ILE A 190 12.42 -21.72 -36.72
N TYR A 191 13.17 -20.64 -36.49
CA TYR A 191 14.56 -20.56 -36.90
C TYR A 191 15.42 -21.52 -36.08
N ARG A 192 16.34 -22.24 -36.73
CA ARG A 192 17.18 -23.27 -36.08
C ARG A 192 18.29 -22.71 -35.20
N GLY A 193 18.46 -21.38 -35.16
CA GLY A 193 19.50 -20.72 -34.37
C GLY A 193 20.86 -20.58 -35.07
N SER A 194 20.99 -21.04 -36.32
CA SER A 194 22.24 -20.93 -37.10
C SER A 194 21.98 -20.70 -38.59
N GLY A 195 22.87 -19.96 -39.27
CA GLY A 195 22.78 -19.66 -40.70
C GLY A 195 22.03 -18.36 -41.01
N SER A 196 21.87 -18.00 -42.29
CA SER A 196 21.17 -16.78 -42.69
C SER A 196 19.65 -16.89 -42.51
N ARG A 197 19.00 -15.85 -41.96
CA ARG A 197 17.55 -15.77 -41.76
C ARG A 197 16.75 -15.65 -43.06
N VAL A 198 17.38 -15.27 -44.17
CA VAL A 198 16.72 -15.19 -45.49
C VAL A 198 16.74 -16.52 -46.26
N VAL A 199 17.16 -17.63 -45.62
CA VAL A 199 17.32 -18.93 -46.26
C VAL A 199 16.40 -19.97 -45.62
N ALA A 200 15.49 -20.55 -46.41
CA ALA A 200 14.45 -21.47 -45.95
C ALA A 200 14.98 -22.73 -45.22
N SER A 201 16.14 -23.26 -45.63
CA SER A 201 16.73 -24.47 -45.02
C SER A 201 17.14 -24.27 -43.55
N ASN A 202 17.22 -23.04 -43.07
CA ASN A 202 17.56 -22.72 -41.68
C ASN A 202 16.32 -22.66 -40.77
N TYR A 203 15.13 -23.03 -41.29
CA TYR A 203 13.89 -23.07 -40.53
C TYR A 203 13.34 -24.50 -40.43
N THR A 204 12.47 -24.69 -39.44
CA THR A 204 11.58 -25.85 -39.35
C THR A 204 10.15 -25.35 -39.49
N LYS A 205 9.42 -25.88 -40.47
CA LYS A 205 8.01 -25.58 -40.68
C LYS A 205 7.17 -26.46 -39.76
N TYR A 206 6.19 -25.85 -39.10
CA TYR A 206 5.14 -26.54 -38.37
C TYR A 206 3.78 -26.22 -38.99
N GLN A 207 2.92 -27.22 -39.06
CA GLN A 207 1.57 -27.06 -39.58
C GLN A 207 0.56 -27.95 -38.85
N ILE A 208 -0.61 -27.41 -38.53
CA ILE A 208 -1.73 -28.16 -37.96
C ILE A 208 -2.85 -28.28 -39.01
N ARG A 209 -3.37 -29.50 -39.20
CA ARG A 209 -4.47 -29.82 -40.12
C ARG A 209 -5.49 -30.69 -39.39
N GLY A 210 -6.66 -30.14 -39.09
CA GLY A 210 -7.64 -30.76 -38.20
C GLY A 210 -7.02 -31.01 -36.83
N THR A 211 -6.95 -32.28 -36.41
CA THR A 211 -6.40 -32.70 -35.12
C THR A 211 -4.96 -33.21 -35.20
N ARG A 212 -4.28 -33.05 -36.34
CA ARG A 212 -2.94 -33.60 -36.60
C ARG A 212 -1.93 -32.47 -36.83
N ALA A 213 -0.77 -32.59 -36.21
CA ALA A 213 0.35 -31.68 -36.39
C ALA A 213 1.50 -32.33 -37.17
N TYR A 214 2.21 -31.52 -37.94
CA TYR A 214 3.33 -31.95 -38.77
C TYR A 214 4.50 -30.99 -38.60
N LYS A 215 5.72 -31.53 -38.58
CA LYS A 215 6.97 -30.77 -38.74
C LYS A 215 7.65 -31.16 -40.04
N ARG A 216 8.25 -30.19 -40.73
CA ARG A 216 8.87 -30.40 -42.04
C ARG A 216 10.09 -29.49 -42.23
N ASP A 217 11.10 -30.00 -42.92
CA ASP A 217 12.17 -29.17 -43.49
C ASP A 217 11.66 -28.52 -44.80
N PRO A 218 11.67 -27.18 -44.93
CA PRO A 218 11.09 -26.48 -46.09
C PRO A 218 11.71 -26.87 -47.44
N VAL A 219 12.97 -27.32 -47.46
CA VAL A 219 13.73 -27.58 -48.70
C VAL A 219 13.72 -29.06 -49.07
N THR A 220 13.96 -29.96 -48.11
CA THR A 220 14.03 -31.42 -48.39
C THR A 220 12.65 -32.08 -48.49
N ALA A 221 11.59 -31.37 -48.11
CA ALA A 221 10.20 -31.79 -48.19
C ALA A 221 9.78 -33.00 -47.33
N ALA A 222 10.65 -33.51 -46.45
CA ALA A 222 10.32 -34.59 -45.54
C ALA A 222 9.36 -34.10 -44.43
N GLU A 223 8.11 -34.57 -44.47
CA GLU A 223 7.08 -34.25 -43.50
C GLU A 223 6.94 -35.37 -42.45
N VAL A 224 6.97 -35.00 -41.18
CA VAL A 224 6.85 -35.91 -40.04
C VAL A 224 5.66 -35.49 -39.20
N GLN A 225 4.71 -36.41 -38.99
CA GLN A 225 3.63 -36.16 -38.03
C GLN A 225 4.17 -36.19 -36.60
N ILE A 226 3.72 -35.26 -35.77
CA ILE A 226 4.08 -35.16 -34.35
C ILE A 226 2.82 -35.27 -33.48
N ALA A 227 2.99 -35.86 -32.29
CA ALA A 227 1.92 -36.00 -31.30
C ALA A 227 1.92 -34.88 -30.25
N GLU A 228 3.07 -34.23 -30.06
CA GLU A 228 3.29 -33.14 -29.11
C GLU A 228 4.33 -32.16 -29.67
N PHE A 229 4.26 -30.92 -29.19
CA PHE A 229 5.23 -29.87 -29.43
C PHE A 229 6.10 -29.72 -28.19
N THR A 230 7.42 -29.72 -28.37
CA THR A 230 8.38 -29.43 -27.29
C THR A 230 9.29 -28.31 -27.73
N TRP A 231 9.38 -27.26 -26.92
CA TRP A 231 10.07 -26.02 -27.25
C TRP A 231 11.33 -25.81 -26.39
N PRO A 232 12.30 -25.00 -26.84
CA PRO A 232 13.59 -24.80 -26.15
C PRO A 232 13.49 -24.32 -24.70
N ASN A 233 12.43 -23.59 -24.33
CA ASN A 233 12.16 -23.16 -22.96
C ASN A 233 11.62 -24.29 -22.05
N GLY A 234 11.63 -25.55 -22.50
CA GLY A 234 11.14 -26.72 -21.76
C GLY A 234 9.62 -26.88 -21.78
N ARG A 235 8.91 -26.03 -22.53
CA ARG A 235 7.45 -26.09 -22.64
C ARG A 235 7.03 -27.20 -23.59
N THR A 236 6.09 -28.04 -23.16
CA THR A 236 5.46 -29.09 -23.97
C THR A 236 3.96 -28.82 -24.09
N ARG A 237 3.40 -28.93 -25.30
CA ARG A 237 1.95 -28.85 -25.56
C ARG A 237 1.49 -30.01 -26.43
N SER A 238 0.32 -30.55 -26.13
CA SER A 238 -0.41 -31.43 -27.04
C SER A 238 -0.84 -30.65 -28.30
N VAL A 239 -1.20 -31.38 -29.37
CA VAL A 239 -1.73 -30.74 -30.58
C VAL A 239 -2.96 -29.87 -30.29
N ALA A 240 -3.83 -30.29 -29.37
CA ALA A 240 -5.02 -29.55 -28.99
C ALA A 240 -4.68 -28.24 -28.26
N GLU A 241 -3.77 -28.28 -27.30
CA GLU A 241 -3.33 -27.09 -26.56
C GLU A 241 -2.59 -26.09 -27.46
N GLU A 242 -1.74 -26.57 -28.37
CA GLU A 242 -1.05 -25.71 -29.33
C GLU A 242 -2.03 -25.09 -30.34
N THR A 243 -3.05 -25.85 -30.76
CA THR A 243 -4.15 -25.34 -31.61
C THR A 243 -4.94 -24.24 -30.90
N GLN A 244 -5.25 -24.44 -29.62
CA GLN A 244 -5.97 -23.46 -28.81
C GLN A 244 -5.13 -22.18 -28.59
N ASN A 245 -3.84 -22.33 -28.31
CA ASN A 245 -2.93 -21.19 -28.12
C ASN A 245 -2.79 -20.37 -29.42
N PHE A 246 -2.70 -21.03 -30.58
CA PHE A 246 -2.70 -20.35 -31.87
C PHE A 246 -4.03 -19.64 -32.14
N ALA A 247 -5.17 -20.27 -31.82
CA ALA A 247 -6.48 -19.64 -31.99
C ALA A 247 -6.64 -18.38 -31.12
N ASN A 248 -6.17 -18.43 -29.87
CA ASN A 248 -6.15 -17.27 -28.99
C ASN A 248 -5.22 -16.17 -29.54
N TRP A 249 -4.00 -16.51 -29.98
CA TRP A 249 -3.12 -15.55 -30.65
C TRP A 249 -3.78 -14.90 -31.86
N PHE A 250 -4.37 -15.71 -32.74
CA PHE A 250 -4.96 -15.23 -33.99
C PHE A 250 -6.02 -14.16 -33.73
N SER A 251 -6.92 -14.41 -32.77
CA SER A 251 -8.01 -13.49 -32.48
C SER A 251 -7.59 -12.33 -31.59
N TYR A 252 -6.71 -12.54 -30.61
CA TYR A 252 -6.42 -11.53 -29.58
C TYR A 252 -5.11 -10.76 -29.80
N TYR A 253 -4.17 -11.22 -30.64
CA TYR A 253 -2.81 -10.67 -30.70
C TYR A 253 -2.19 -10.52 -32.09
N ARG A 254 -2.75 -11.13 -33.16
CA ARG A 254 -2.06 -11.25 -34.47
C ARG A 254 -1.62 -9.95 -35.15
N SER A 255 -2.16 -8.81 -34.73
CA SER A 255 -1.80 -7.48 -35.22
C SER A 255 -1.37 -6.60 -34.06
N ARG A 256 -0.67 -5.51 -34.36
CA ARG A 256 -0.18 -4.57 -33.35
C ARG A 256 -1.31 -3.99 -32.50
N ILE A 257 -2.43 -3.58 -33.10
CA ILE A 257 -3.59 -3.11 -32.33
C ILE A 257 -4.22 -4.20 -31.47
N LEU A 258 -4.33 -5.43 -31.96
CA LEU A 258 -4.90 -6.51 -31.15
C LEU A 258 -4.01 -6.78 -29.94
N THR A 259 -2.69 -6.78 -30.15
CA THR A 259 -1.70 -6.86 -29.07
C THR A 259 -1.85 -5.74 -28.05
N VAL A 260 -1.92 -4.47 -28.48
CA VAL A 260 -2.05 -3.33 -27.56
C VAL A 260 -3.39 -3.36 -26.84
N ARG A 261 -4.50 -3.69 -27.52
CA ARG A 261 -5.81 -3.87 -26.90
C ARG A 261 -5.83 -5.01 -25.89
N ALA A 262 -5.13 -6.11 -26.17
CA ALA A 262 -4.97 -7.20 -25.23
C ALA A 262 -4.29 -6.70 -23.95
N GLY A 263 -3.10 -6.12 -24.09
CA GLY A 263 -2.34 -5.60 -22.95
C GLY A 263 -3.09 -4.53 -22.16
N ALA A 264 -3.74 -3.59 -22.84
CA ALA A 264 -4.58 -2.57 -22.21
C ALA A 264 -5.79 -3.20 -21.50
N SER A 265 -6.49 -4.16 -22.11
CA SER A 265 -7.63 -4.83 -21.49
C SER A 265 -7.21 -5.59 -20.22
N ILE A 266 -6.05 -6.25 -20.26
CA ILE A 266 -5.53 -7.05 -19.15
C ILE A 266 -5.09 -6.13 -18.00
N ALA A 267 -4.28 -5.10 -18.30
CA ALA A 267 -3.77 -4.16 -17.31
C ALA A 267 -4.89 -3.34 -16.64
N PHE A 268 -5.76 -2.70 -17.43
CA PHE A 268 -6.90 -1.95 -16.88
C PHE A 268 -8.03 -2.84 -16.35
N GLY A 269 -8.10 -4.11 -16.76
CA GLY A 269 -9.03 -5.11 -16.21
C GLY A 269 -8.64 -5.57 -14.81
N GLN A 270 -7.35 -5.43 -14.47
CA GLN A 270 -6.80 -5.71 -13.15
C GLN A 270 -6.72 -4.45 -12.27
N LEU A 271 -6.79 -3.26 -12.88
CA LEU A 271 -6.84 -2.00 -12.16
C LEU A 271 -8.07 -1.96 -11.23
N GLY A 272 -7.84 -1.58 -9.97
CA GLY A 272 -8.91 -1.34 -8.99
C GLY A 272 -9.81 -0.18 -9.39
N GLU A 273 -10.83 0.09 -8.59
CA GLU A 273 -11.81 1.13 -8.92
C GLU A 273 -11.32 2.54 -8.59
N ASN A 274 -10.30 2.69 -7.73
CA ASN A 274 -9.91 3.96 -7.10
C ASN A 274 -9.17 4.98 -8.01
N TYR A 275 -9.41 4.91 -9.30
CA TYR A 275 -8.85 5.78 -10.34
C TYR A 275 -9.97 6.52 -11.07
N ARG A 276 -9.63 7.60 -11.79
CA ARG A 276 -10.50 8.19 -12.79
C ARG A 276 -9.78 8.14 -14.12
N VAL A 277 -10.32 7.38 -15.07
CA VAL A 277 -9.61 7.07 -16.32
C VAL A 277 -10.38 7.65 -17.50
N GLY A 278 -9.69 8.49 -18.27
CA GLY A 278 -10.09 8.96 -19.58
C GLY A 278 -9.42 8.16 -20.69
N PHE A 279 -9.96 8.30 -21.89
CA PHE A 279 -9.46 7.64 -23.10
C PHE A 279 -9.48 8.61 -24.27
N ARG A 280 -8.45 8.57 -25.10
CA ARG A 280 -8.45 9.20 -26.42
C ARG A 280 -7.43 8.47 -27.29
N THR A 281 -7.63 8.44 -28.61
CA THR A 281 -6.57 8.01 -29.51
C THR A 281 -5.62 9.16 -29.86
N ILE A 282 -4.43 8.87 -30.39
CA ILE A 282 -3.47 9.93 -30.72
C ILE A 282 -3.97 10.86 -31.83
N ASN A 283 -4.78 10.37 -32.78
CA ASN A 283 -5.44 11.20 -33.80
C ASN A 283 -6.74 11.87 -33.32
N GLY A 284 -7.22 11.54 -32.12
CA GLY A 284 -8.31 12.25 -31.44
C GLY A 284 -9.69 11.61 -31.50
N ASP A 285 -9.78 10.38 -32.00
CA ASP A 285 -11.01 9.61 -32.03
C ASP A 285 -11.32 8.96 -30.68
N GLY A 286 -12.57 8.50 -30.54
CA GLY A 286 -13.01 7.72 -29.38
C GLY A 286 -13.02 8.46 -28.04
N GLU A 287 -12.88 9.79 -28.04
CA GLU A 287 -12.67 10.59 -26.82
C GLU A 287 -13.70 10.28 -25.72
N PHE A 288 -13.15 10.01 -24.54
CA PHE A 288 -13.85 9.93 -23.27
C PHE A 288 -13.04 10.71 -22.24
N LEU A 289 -13.51 11.92 -21.92
CA LEU A 289 -12.88 12.76 -20.89
C LEU A 289 -12.97 12.09 -19.51
N ILE A 290 -12.07 12.47 -18.62
CA ILE A 290 -12.01 11.91 -17.26
C ILE A 290 -13.31 12.25 -16.53
N PRO A 291 -14.11 11.24 -16.10
CA PRO A 291 -15.42 11.48 -15.49
C PRO A 291 -15.29 12.29 -14.19
N THR A 292 -16.08 13.35 -14.03
CA THR A 292 -16.15 14.15 -12.79
C THR A 292 -17.12 13.58 -11.76
N THR A 293 -17.90 12.58 -12.15
CA THR A 293 -18.83 11.85 -11.29
C THR A 293 -18.43 10.38 -11.26
N GLY A 294 -18.12 9.89 -10.07
CA GLY A 294 -17.76 8.48 -9.86
C GLY A 294 -16.32 8.14 -10.24
N ARG A 295 -15.97 6.90 -9.91
CA ARG A 295 -14.64 6.29 -10.06
C ARG A 295 -14.57 5.41 -11.31
N PHE A 296 -13.46 4.70 -11.54
CA PHE A 296 -13.28 3.74 -12.64
C PHE A 296 -14.03 2.43 -12.35
N SER A 297 -15.34 2.53 -12.24
CA SER A 297 -16.26 1.43 -11.98
C SER A 297 -17.56 1.60 -12.76
N GLY A 298 -18.41 0.56 -12.76
CA GLY A 298 -19.72 0.58 -13.42
C GLY A 298 -19.67 1.10 -14.86
N SER A 299 -20.55 2.06 -15.17
CA SER A 299 -20.70 2.64 -16.51
C SER A 299 -19.48 3.42 -16.98
N ASN A 300 -18.70 4.04 -16.08
CA ASN A 300 -17.47 4.74 -16.44
C ASN A 300 -16.43 3.75 -16.99
N ARG A 301 -16.23 2.64 -16.28
CA ARG A 301 -15.31 1.57 -16.69
C ARG A 301 -15.78 0.88 -17.96
N GLU A 302 -17.07 0.56 -18.04
CA GLU A 302 -17.68 -0.02 -19.24
C GLU A 302 -17.48 0.88 -20.47
N THR A 303 -17.78 2.17 -20.34
CA THR A 303 -17.62 3.14 -21.44
C THR A 303 -16.17 3.21 -21.89
N TRP A 304 -15.22 3.31 -20.96
CA TRP A 304 -13.79 3.34 -21.28
C TRP A 304 -13.35 2.08 -22.03
N PHE A 305 -13.73 0.88 -21.56
CA PHE A 305 -13.40 -0.39 -22.22
C PHE A 305 -14.00 -0.45 -23.62
N ASN A 306 -15.25 -0.03 -23.78
CA ASN A 306 -15.90 0.01 -25.09
C ASN A 306 -15.18 0.96 -26.05
N ARG A 307 -14.72 2.13 -25.60
CA ARG A 307 -13.91 3.04 -26.43
C ARG A 307 -12.57 2.41 -26.81
N MET A 308 -11.84 1.87 -25.84
CA MET A 308 -10.52 1.27 -26.06
C MET A 308 -10.57 0.08 -27.04
N LEU A 309 -11.59 -0.78 -26.91
CA LEU A 309 -11.72 -1.99 -27.72
C LEU A 309 -12.36 -1.75 -29.10
N LEU A 310 -13.19 -0.71 -29.27
CA LEU A 310 -14.04 -0.55 -30.46
C LEU A 310 -13.75 0.69 -31.30
N THR A 311 -12.91 1.64 -30.84
CA THR A 311 -12.56 2.82 -31.64
C THR A 311 -11.93 2.40 -32.97
N SER A 312 -12.31 3.05 -34.06
CA SER A 312 -11.83 2.71 -35.39
C SER A 312 -10.34 3.05 -35.57
N MET A 313 -9.66 2.29 -36.42
CA MET A 313 -8.33 2.64 -36.91
C MET A 313 -8.39 2.95 -38.39
N ASP A 314 -8.01 4.15 -38.78
CA ASP A 314 -7.88 4.54 -40.18
C ASP A 314 -6.40 4.60 -40.59
N THR A 315 -6.14 4.81 -41.88
CA THR A 315 -4.78 5.03 -42.37
C THR A 315 -4.32 6.46 -42.07
N SER A 316 -3.95 6.70 -40.81
CA SER A 316 -3.56 8.01 -40.28
C SER A 316 -2.08 8.05 -39.88
N GLY A 317 -1.53 9.25 -39.71
CA GLY A 317 -0.17 9.46 -39.20
C GLY A 317 -0.06 9.24 -37.68
N THR A 318 1.11 9.58 -37.13
CA THR A 318 1.46 9.33 -35.72
C THR A 318 1.70 10.67 -34.98
N PRO A 319 0.64 11.44 -34.64
CA PRO A 319 0.77 12.79 -34.09
C PRO A 319 1.01 12.83 -32.58
N LEU A 320 2.08 12.19 -32.10
CA LEU A 320 2.35 12.01 -30.67
C LEU A 320 2.49 13.33 -29.91
N ARG A 321 3.20 14.32 -30.47
CA ARG A 321 3.43 15.61 -29.79
C ARG A 321 2.14 16.41 -29.68
N THR A 322 1.36 16.44 -30.75
CA THR A 322 0.02 17.04 -30.76
C THR A 322 -0.89 16.38 -29.73
N SER A 323 -0.88 15.05 -29.62
CA SER A 323 -1.71 14.30 -28.66
C SER A 323 -1.29 14.55 -27.22
N LEU A 324 0.01 14.52 -26.92
CA LEU A 324 0.52 14.80 -25.57
C LEU A 324 0.23 16.26 -25.16
N ASN A 325 0.39 17.20 -26.09
CA ASN A 325 0.05 18.61 -25.87
C ASN A 325 -1.46 18.79 -25.63
N TRP A 326 -2.32 18.01 -26.29
CA TRP A 326 -3.75 18.03 -26.01
C TRP A 326 -4.05 17.59 -24.57
N ALA A 327 -3.40 16.54 -24.07
CA ALA A 327 -3.60 16.06 -22.71
C ALA A 327 -3.17 17.12 -21.67
N GLY A 328 -2.02 17.76 -21.87
CA GLY A 328 -1.56 18.87 -21.03
C GLY A 328 -2.55 20.06 -21.04
N ASN A 329 -3.00 20.47 -22.22
CA ASN A 329 -4.01 21.53 -22.35
C ASN A 329 -5.35 21.16 -21.70
N TYR A 330 -5.74 19.88 -21.74
CA TYR A 330 -6.95 19.40 -21.07
C TYR A 330 -6.84 19.58 -19.55
N PHE A 331 -5.70 19.20 -18.95
CA PHE A 331 -5.47 19.40 -17.52
C PHE A 331 -5.41 20.88 -17.14
N GLU A 332 -4.82 21.72 -17.98
CA GLU A 332 -4.68 23.16 -17.72
C GLU A 332 -6.00 23.92 -17.88
N ASN A 333 -6.64 23.79 -19.05
CA ASN A 333 -7.65 24.75 -19.49
C ASN A 333 -9.10 24.27 -19.32
N LYS A 334 -9.35 22.97 -19.14
CA LYS A 334 -10.72 22.45 -19.08
C LYS A 334 -11.41 22.81 -17.77
N SER A 335 -12.60 23.40 -17.86
CA SER A 335 -13.40 23.87 -16.73
C SER A 335 -14.86 23.35 -16.78
N GLY A 336 -15.66 23.69 -15.77
CA GLY A 336 -17.08 23.36 -15.70
C GLY A 336 -17.35 21.92 -15.26
N SER A 337 -18.25 21.21 -15.97
CA SER A 337 -18.62 19.82 -15.65
C SER A 337 -17.58 18.79 -16.09
N ASN A 338 -16.63 19.17 -16.96
CA ASN A 338 -15.59 18.31 -17.51
C ASN A 338 -14.20 18.65 -16.98
N ASP A 339 -14.14 19.43 -15.90
CA ASP A 339 -12.91 19.86 -15.25
C ASP A 339 -12.21 18.66 -14.59
N PRO A 340 -11.00 18.26 -15.01
CA PRO A 340 -10.31 17.10 -14.46
C PRO A 340 -9.99 17.25 -12.97
N TRP A 341 -9.92 18.47 -12.44
CA TRP A 341 -9.62 18.75 -11.04
C TRP A 341 -10.86 18.70 -10.14
N ARG A 342 -12.06 18.72 -10.71
CA ARG A 342 -13.31 18.66 -9.96
C ARG A 342 -13.78 17.23 -9.74
N ASP A 343 -14.56 17.11 -8.67
CA ASP A 343 -15.31 15.92 -8.32
C ASP A 343 -16.68 16.36 -7.85
N SER A 344 -17.74 15.74 -8.39
CA SER A 344 -19.12 16.08 -8.06
C SER A 344 -19.46 15.94 -6.57
N ALA A 345 -18.69 15.16 -5.81
CA ALA A 345 -18.85 15.01 -4.37
C ALA A 345 -18.35 16.22 -3.57
N TYR A 346 -17.58 17.13 -4.19
CA TYR A 346 -16.95 18.27 -3.51
C TYR A 346 -17.29 19.60 -4.20
N THR A 347 -17.42 20.66 -3.40
CA THR A 347 -17.75 21.99 -3.92
C THR A 347 -16.59 22.60 -4.71
N ASN A 348 -15.36 22.42 -4.22
CA ASN A 348 -14.15 22.98 -4.81
C ASN A 348 -13.36 21.91 -5.58
N PRO A 349 -12.56 22.31 -6.59
CA PRO A 349 -11.54 21.43 -7.17
C PRO A 349 -10.60 20.87 -6.09
N LEU A 350 -10.14 19.64 -6.28
CA LEU A 350 -9.26 18.96 -5.31
C LEU A 350 -7.79 19.28 -5.62
N ALA A 351 -7.20 20.10 -4.77
CA ALA A 351 -5.83 20.64 -4.88
C ALA A 351 -4.72 19.57 -4.92
N CYS A 352 -4.95 18.45 -4.24
CA CYS A 352 -4.02 17.34 -4.12
C CYS A 352 -4.12 16.29 -5.23
N ARG A 353 -5.01 16.48 -6.22
CA ARG A 353 -5.25 15.46 -7.23
C ARG A 353 -4.03 15.27 -8.13
N GLN A 354 -3.56 14.05 -8.31
CA GLN A 354 -2.49 13.77 -9.27
C GLN A 354 -3.08 13.54 -10.68
N SER A 355 -2.32 13.92 -11.71
CA SER A 355 -2.75 13.79 -13.11
C SER A 355 -1.66 13.16 -13.98
N PHE A 356 -2.00 12.05 -14.62
CA PHE A 356 -1.11 11.20 -15.38
C PHE A 356 -1.56 11.09 -16.84
N SER A 357 -0.63 11.13 -17.77
CA SER A 357 -0.83 10.76 -19.17
C SER A 357 -0.02 9.49 -19.49
N ILE A 358 -0.65 8.54 -20.16
CA ILE A 358 0.01 7.33 -20.67
C ILE A 358 -0.03 7.40 -22.19
N LEU A 359 1.11 7.66 -22.81
CA LEU A 359 1.25 7.74 -24.26
C LEU A 359 1.77 6.42 -24.80
N THR A 360 1.00 5.80 -25.69
CA THR A 360 1.40 4.55 -26.36
C THR A 360 1.74 4.81 -27.83
N THR A 361 2.71 4.06 -28.37
CA THR A 361 3.00 4.07 -29.80
C THR A 361 3.62 2.77 -30.33
N ASP A 362 3.39 2.46 -31.60
CA ASP A 362 4.14 1.42 -32.33
C ASP A 362 5.15 1.99 -33.34
N GLY A 363 5.35 3.31 -33.32
CA GLY A 363 6.08 4.01 -34.37
C GLY A 363 6.64 5.36 -33.92
N TYR A 364 7.14 6.10 -34.91
CA TYR A 364 7.82 7.37 -34.70
C TYR A 364 6.91 8.54 -35.01
N TRP A 365 6.97 9.60 -34.21
CA TRP A 365 6.12 10.76 -34.43
C TRP A 365 6.34 11.40 -35.82
N SER A 366 5.25 11.87 -36.42
CA SER A 366 5.23 12.38 -37.80
C SER A 366 4.44 13.69 -37.98
N ASP A 367 4.02 14.33 -36.90
CA ASP A 367 3.22 15.55 -36.95
C ASP A 367 4.03 16.81 -37.30
N ASN A 368 3.33 17.85 -37.75
CA ASN A 368 3.87 19.20 -37.80
C ASN A 368 3.41 19.94 -36.53
N PHE A 369 4.32 20.11 -35.58
CA PHE A 369 4.01 20.60 -34.24
C PHE A 369 4.90 21.77 -33.84
N SER A 370 4.33 22.75 -33.14
CA SER A 370 5.05 23.84 -32.50
C SER A 370 4.41 24.13 -31.14
N LEU A 371 5.24 24.19 -30.10
CA LEU A 371 4.83 24.59 -28.76
C LEU A 371 4.90 26.12 -28.67
N SER A 372 3.74 26.78 -28.65
CA SER A 372 3.60 28.21 -28.96
C SER A 372 4.20 29.17 -27.92
N SER A 373 4.43 28.71 -26.68
CA SER A 373 4.84 29.53 -25.55
C SER A 373 6.28 29.27 -25.08
N ASP A 374 6.85 28.10 -25.37
CA ASP A 374 8.19 27.70 -24.95
C ASP A 374 8.69 26.52 -25.79
N SER A 375 9.26 26.79 -26.97
CA SER A 375 9.62 25.73 -27.91
C SER A 375 10.76 24.83 -27.45
N ASN A 376 11.58 25.25 -26.47
CA ASN A 376 12.61 24.43 -25.85
C ASN A 376 12.44 24.48 -24.33
N ALA A 377 11.39 23.83 -23.84
CA ALA A 377 10.97 23.96 -22.45
C ALA A 377 11.98 23.34 -21.47
N ASP A 378 12.81 22.40 -21.93
CA ASP A 378 13.81 21.73 -21.11
C ASP A 378 15.23 22.32 -21.21
N GLY A 379 15.51 23.18 -22.19
CA GLY A 379 16.89 23.58 -22.53
C GLY A 379 17.67 24.29 -21.42
N SER A 380 16.98 24.82 -20.40
CA SER A 380 17.58 25.43 -19.21
C SER A 380 17.62 24.54 -17.97
N GLN A 381 17.08 23.32 -18.05
CA GLN A 381 16.98 22.38 -16.93
C GLN A 381 18.35 21.74 -16.60
N PRO A 382 18.52 21.16 -15.40
CA PRO A 382 19.69 20.35 -15.11
C PRO A 382 19.68 19.05 -15.94
N ARG A 383 20.83 18.40 -16.08
CA ARG A 383 20.88 17.03 -16.61
C ARG A 383 20.20 16.07 -15.62
N PRO A 384 19.57 14.98 -16.09
CA PRO A 384 19.46 14.55 -17.48
C PRO A 384 18.33 15.22 -18.28
N TYR A 385 17.64 16.24 -17.75
CA TYR A 385 16.41 16.75 -18.36
C TYR A 385 16.59 17.63 -19.59
N ARG A 386 17.70 18.38 -19.69
CA ARG A 386 17.90 19.32 -20.80
C ARG A 386 18.43 18.68 -22.07
N ASP A 387 18.02 19.24 -23.22
CA ASP A 387 18.76 19.14 -24.48
C ASP A 387 18.83 20.49 -25.24
N THR A 388 19.15 20.46 -26.53
CA THR A 388 19.23 21.66 -27.40
C THR A 388 18.19 21.69 -28.51
N TYR A 389 17.33 20.70 -28.57
CA TYR A 389 16.32 20.53 -29.61
C TYR A 389 15.04 21.26 -29.19
N SER A 390 14.08 21.39 -30.11
CA SER A 390 12.88 22.19 -29.86
C SER A 390 11.67 21.52 -30.47
N ASN A 391 10.51 21.72 -29.84
CA ASN A 391 9.24 21.14 -30.21
C ASN A 391 9.31 19.60 -30.22
N THR A 392 10.00 19.01 -29.25
CA THR A 392 10.14 17.57 -29.03
C THR A 392 9.04 17.04 -28.09
N LEU A 393 8.92 15.72 -27.91
CA LEU A 393 8.05 15.17 -26.85
C LEU A 393 8.57 15.56 -25.47
N ALA A 394 9.90 15.58 -25.30
CA ALA A 394 10.58 16.01 -24.08
C ALA A 394 10.21 17.44 -23.67
N ASP A 395 10.10 18.34 -24.64
CA ASP A 395 9.66 19.73 -24.43
C ASP A 395 8.20 19.79 -23.95
N VAL A 396 7.30 19.06 -24.60
CA VAL A 396 5.88 19.07 -24.24
C VAL A 396 5.69 18.54 -22.81
N ALA A 397 6.34 17.43 -22.47
CA ALA A 397 6.28 16.87 -21.12
C ALA A 397 6.84 17.85 -20.08
N MET A 398 8.01 18.45 -20.34
CA MET A 398 8.62 19.44 -19.43
C MET A 398 7.76 20.69 -19.26
N TYR A 399 7.15 21.18 -20.34
CA TYR A 399 6.29 22.37 -20.31
C TYR A 399 5.12 22.20 -19.35
N TYR A 400 4.42 21.06 -19.42
CA TYR A 400 3.27 20.76 -18.56
C TYR A 400 3.65 20.23 -17.17
N TYR A 401 4.91 19.82 -16.96
CA TYR A 401 5.43 19.44 -15.65
C TYR A 401 5.86 20.67 -14.82
N LYS A 402 6.70 21.54 -15.39
CA LYS A 402 7.36 22.63 -14.64
C LYS A 402 6.45 23.80 -14.26
N ARG A 403 5.24 23.86 -14.82
CA ARG A 403 4.27 24.95 -14.63
C ARG A 403 3.14 24.48 -13.73
N ASP A 404 2.67 25.42 -12.92
CA ASP A 404 1.35 25.29 -12.30
C ASP A 404 0.26 25.45 -13.35
N LEU A 405 -0.42 24.35 -13.66
CA LEU A 405 -1.49 24.29 -14.63
C LEU A 405 -2.78 24.93 -14.12
N ARG A 406 -2.91 25.17 -12.80
CA ARG A 406 -4.16 25.64 -12.17
C ARG A 406 -3.90 26.59 -11.00
N SER A 407 -3.31 27.74 -11.28
CA SER A 407 -2.98 28.78 -10.27
C SER A 407 -4.12 29.38 -9.44
N SER A 408 -5.37 28.96 -9.67
CA SER A 408 -6.52 29.30 -8.82
C SER A 408 -6.82 28.24 -7.75
N ILE A 409 -6.12 27.12 -7.77
CA ILE A 409 -6.19 26.01 -6.83
C ILE A 409 -4.92 26.07 -5.96
N ALA A 410 -4.99 25.62 -4.71
CA ALA A 410 -3.82 25.57 -3.84
C ALA A 410 -2.82 24.48 -4.30
N ASP A 411 -1.52 24.70 -4.08
CA ASP A 411 -0.47 23.73 -4.39
C ASP A 411 -0.39 22.67 -3.28
N GLN A 412 -1.14 21.58 -3.45
CA GLN A 412 -1.20 20.46 -2.49
C GLN A 412 -1.00 19.09 -3.15
N VAL A 413 -0.49 19.04 -4.39
CA VAL A 413 -0.21 17.76 -5.06
C VAL A 413 0.90 17.03 -4.27
N PRO A 414 0.69 15.75 -3.89
CA PRO A 414 1.68 14.99 -3.13
C PRO A 414 3.01 14.88 -3.87
N THR A 415 4.10 15.15 -3.15
CA THR A 415 5.47 15.06 -3.68
C THR A 415 6.16 13.78 -3.23
N ASN A 416 7.18 13.36 -3.98
CA ASN A 416 8.06 12.24 -3.66
C ASN A 416 9.47 12.48 -4.25
N PRO A 417 10.48 11.64 -3.96
CA PRO A 417 11.84 11.86 -4.47
C PRO A 417 11.96 11.93 -6.01
N ASN A 418 11.03 11.31 -6.74
CA ASN A 418 11.00 11.36 -8.20
C ASN A 418 10.20 12.56 -8.74
N ASP A 419 9.35 13.19 -7.91
CA ASP A 419 8.43 14.25 -8.30
C ASP A 419 8.24 15.25 -7.16
N SER A 420 8.95 16.37 -7.25
CA SER A 420 8.96 17.42 -6.22
C SER A 420 7.91 18.52 -6.45
N ALA A 421 7.05 18.39 -7.45
CA ALA A 421 6.10 19.42 -7.83
C ALA A 421 4.83 19.35 -6.97
N ALA A 422 4.63 20.34 -6.10
CA ALA A 422 3.42 20.44 -5.28
C ALA A 422 2.24 21.14 -6.00
N TRP A 423 2.51 21.77 -7.15
CA TRP A 423 1.50 22.43 -7.98
C TRP A 423 0.78 21.46 -8.90
N GLN A 424 -0.34 21.88 -9.49
CA GLN A 424 -1.06 21.07 -10.46
C GLN A 424 -0.21 20.90 -11.73
N HIS A 425 0.21 19.68 -12.05
CA HIS A 425 1.08 19.37 -13.18
C HIS A 425 0.69 18.06 -13.87
N MET A 426 1.29 17.77 -15.04
CA MET A 426 1.11 16.51 -15.77
C MET A 426 2.34 15.62 -15.65
N VAL A 427 2.15 14.39 -15.17
CA VAL A 427 3.17 13.33 -15.21
C VAL A 427 2.99 12.49 -16.47
N THR A 428 4.07 12.22 -17.20
CA THR A 428 4.03 11.55 -18.52
C THR A 428 4.70 10.18 -18.52
N PHE A 429 3.93 9.14 -18.85
CA PHE A 429 4.42 7.79 -19.11
C PHE A 429 4.44 7.50 -20.60
N GLY A 430 5.40 6.70 -21.03
CA GLY A 430 5.59 6.32 -22.43
C GLY A 430 5.69 4.81 -22.59
N LEU A 431 4.96 4.24 -23.54
CA LEU A 431 5.07 2.83 -23.91
C LEU A 431 5.24 2.71 -25.41
N SER A 432 6.30 2.02 -25.84
CA SER A 432 6.49 1.66 -27.23
C SER A 432 6.31 0.18 -27.47
N LEU A 433 5.89 -0.18 -28.69
CA LEU A 433 5.79 -1.55 -29.17
C LEU A 433 6.59 -1.72 -30.47
N GLY A 434 7.63 -2.56 -30.46
CA GLY A 434 8.28 -3.02 -31.69
C GLY A 434 9.24 -2.05 -32.38
N VAL A 435 9.71 -1.02 -31.67
CA VAL A 435 10.69 -0.04 -32.17
C VAL A 435 11.88 0.04 -31.21
N SER A 436 13.04 0.45 -31.72
CA SER A 436 14.28 0.57 -30.90
C SER A 436 14.88 1.96 -31.00
N GLY A 437 15.39 2.44 -29.87
CA GLY A 437 16.09 3.72 -29.75
C GLY A 437 17.58 3.55 -30.03
N THR A 438 18.31 4.67 -30.05
CA THR A 438 19.78 4.64 -30.09
C THR A 438 20.41 4.49 -28.71
N LEU A 439 19.64 4.76 -27.65
CA LEU A 439 20.05 4.64 -26.26
C LEU A 439 19.36 3.46 -25.58
N ASP A 440 19.98 2.95 -24.52
CA ASP A 440 19.43 1.90 -23.68
C ASP A 440 18.89 2.48 -22.36
N PRO A 441 17.56 2.47 -22.14
CA PRO A 441 16.95 3.01 -20.93
C PRO A 441 17.45 2.41 -19.62
N GLU A 442 17.93 1.16 -19.62
CA GLU A 442 18.41 0.48 -18.41
C GLU A 442 19.83 0.89 -18.03
N SER A 443 20.67 1.27 -19.00
CA SER A 443 22.10 1.48 -18.78
C SER A 443 22.59 2.91 -19.03
N ASP A 444 21.87 3.73 -19.81
CA ASP A 444 22.37 5.02 -20.29
C ASP A 444 21.96 6.23 -19.45
N LEU A 445 20.94 6.13 -18.60
CA LEU A 445 20.49 7.24 -17.75
C LEU A 445 21.62 7.81 -16.84
N PRO A 446 22.48 7.00 -16.20
CA PRO A 446 23.62 7.52 -15.44
C PRO A 446 24.61 8.32 -16.29
N ALA A 447 24.86 7.87 -17.53
CA ALA A 447 25.77 8.55 -18.45
C ALA A 447 25.18 9.87 -18.97
N LEU A 448 23.87 9.92 -19.22
CA LEU A 448 23.14 11.16 -19.55
C LEU A 448 23.18 12.15 -18.38
N THR A 449 22.98 11.65 -17.15
CA THR A 449 23.02 12.46 -15.93
C THR A 449 24.42 13.05 -15.69
N ALA A 450 25.46 12.23 -15.84
CA ALA A 450 26.86 12.66 -15.76
C ALA A 450 27.29 13.57 -16.93
N GLY A 451 26.53 13.59 -18.03
CA GLY A 451 26.84 14.35 -19.23
C GLY A 451 27.92 13.72 -20.12
N THR A 452 28.25 12.44 -19.94
CA THR A 452 29.14 11.67 -20.83
C THR A 452 28.42 11.15 -22.07
N LYS A 453 27.09 11.08 -22.03
CA LYS A 453 26.19 10.93 -23.18
C LYS A 453 25.27 12.14 -23.28
N SER A 454 24.62 12.32 -24.43
CA SER A 454 23.64 13.38 -24.67
C SER A 454 22.45 12.80 -25.43
N TRP A 455 21.28 13.40 -25.25
CA TRP A 455 20.08 13.03 -26.00
C TRP A 455 20.32 13.22 -27.51
N PRO A 456 19.96 12.23 -28.35
CA PRO A 456 20.15 12.31 -29.80
C PRO A 456 19.12 13.26 -30.42
N ASN A 457 19.43 13.81 -31.60
CA ASN A 457 18.52 14.72 -32.29
C ASN A 457 17.35 13.95 -32.94
N PRO A 458 16.09 14.12 -32.47
CA PRO A 458 14.96 13.37 -33.01
C PRO A 458 14.55 13.82 -34.41
N ALA A 459 15.06 14.95 -34.92
CA ALA A 459 14.83 15.39 -36.30
C ALA A 459 15.68 14.63 -37.34
N LEU A 460 16.74 13.92 -36.92
CA LEU A 460 17.70 13.31 -37.85
C LEU A 460 17.39 11.85 -38.18
N THR A 461 16.89 11.08 -37.22
CA THR A 461 16.69 9.64 -37.40
C THR A 461 15.43 9.17 -36.69
N SER A 462 14.82 8.10 -37.20
CA SER A 462 13.68 7.49 -36.55
C SER A 462 14.01 6.97 -35.14
N PRO A 463 15.08 6.18 -34.89
CA PRO A 463 15.43 5.72 -33.55
C PRO A 463 15.55 6.85 -32.51
N ALA A 464 16.11 8.00 -32.89
CA ALA A 464 16.22 9.17 -32.00
C ALA A 464 14.85 9.74 -31.57
N LYS A 465 13.78 9.54 -32.35
CA LYS A 465 12.41 9.92 -31.94
C LYS A 465 11.84 9.00 -30.86
N LEU A 466 12.30 7.75 -30.77
CA LEU A 466 11.95 6.89 -29.66
C LEU A 466 12.72 7.30 -28.39
N ASP A 467 14.00 7.66 -28.54
CA ASP A 467 14.78 8.23 -27.43
C ASP A 467 14.12 9.51 -26.89
N ASP A 468 13.51 10.34 -27.75
CA ASP A 468 12.70 11.50 -27.36
C ASP A 468 11.42 11.12 -26.58
N LEU A 469 10.75 10.01 -26.92
CA LEU A 469 9.66 9.49 -26.08
C LEU A 469 10.16 9.09 -24.69
N TRP A 470 11.32 8.42 -24.59
CA TRP A 470 11.93 8.11 -23.30
C TRP A 470 12.30 9.38 -22.53
N HIS A 471 12.93 10.35 -23.19
CA HIS A 471 13.28 11.65 -22.62
C HIS A 471 12.04 12.39 -22.11
N ALA A 472 10.91 12.33 -22.81
CA ALA A 472 9.63 12.86 -22.35
C ALA A 472 9.16 12.24 -21.03
N THR A 473 9.36 10.94 -20.82
CA THR A 473 9.04 10.32 -19.53
C THR A 473 9.95 10.79 -18.41
N VAL A 474 11.24 11.01 -18.69
CA VAL A 474 12.20 11.57 -17.73
C VAL A 474 11.81 13.01 -17.38
N ASN A 475 11.49 13.82 -18.38
CA ASN A 475 11.06 15.21 -18.22
C ASN A 475 9.71 15.34 -17.50
N GLY A 476 8.78 14.43 -17.76
CA GLY A 476 7.48 14.36 -17.11
C GLY A 476 7.44 13.50 -15.84
N ARG A 477 8.59 13.05 -15.31
CA ARG A 477 8.71 12.22 -14.09
C ARG A 477 7.90 10.91 -14.11
N GLY A 478 7.64 10.35 -15.28
CA GLY A 478 7.02 9.03 -15.42
C GLY A 478 8.04 7.92 -15.63
N ALA A 479 7.60 6.86 -16.28
CA ALA A 479 8.42 5.71 -16.67
C ALA A 479 8.23 5.40 -18.15
N PHE A 480 9.25 4.83 -18.75
CA PHE A 480 9.25 4.38 -20.14
C PHE A 480 9.35 2.87 -20.20
N VAL A 481 8.53 2.25 -21.04
CA VAL A 481 8.63 0.83 -21.36
C VAL A 481 8.84 0.67 -22.86
N ASN A 482 9.91 -0.01 -23.24
CA ASN A 482 10.11 -0.46 -24.61
C ASN A 482 9.78 -1.94 -24.74
N ALA A 483 8.56 -2.25 -25.20
CA ALA A 483 8.13 -3.62 -25.38
C ALA A 483 8.51 -4.15 -26.76
N SER A 484 9.19 -5.29 -26.80
CA SER A 484 9.53 -5.99 -28.04
C SER A 484 8.48 -7.04 -28.43
N ASP A 485 7.57 -7.40 -27.52
CA ASP A 485 6.53 -8.40 -27.74
C ASP A 485 5.25 -8.09 -26.93
N PRO A 486 4.14 -8.80 -27.20
CA PRO A 486 2.86 -8.56 -26.51
C PRO A 486 2.89 -8.75 -24.98
N GLN A 487 3.70 -9.69 -24.49
CA GLN A 487 3.79 -9.98 -23.06
C GLN A 487 4.52 -8.85 -22.35
N GLN A 488 5.66 -8.42 -22.89
CA GLN A 488 6.40 -7.26 -22.37
C GLN A 488 5.56 -5.98 -22.37
N PHE A 489 4.70 -5.78 -23.38
CA PHE A 489 3.79 -4.63 -23.41
C PHE A 489 2.76 -4.68 -22.26
N THR A 490 2.18 -5.85 -22.01
CA THR A 490 1.20 -6.06 -20.94
C THR A 490 1.82 -5.88 -19.57
N ASP A 491 3.01 -6.46 -19.35
CA ASP A 491 3.75 -6.36 -18.09
C ASP A 491 4.19 -4.91 -17.85
N GLY A 492 4.66 -4.24 -18.92
CA GLY A 492 5.01 -2.83 -18.91
C GLY A 492 3.89 -1.90 -18.50
N LEU A 493 2.71 -2.04 -19.12
CA LEU A 493 1.55 -1.22 -18.77
C LEU A 493 1.06 -1.50 -17.36
N SER A 494 1.11 -2.76 -16.92
CA SER A 494 0.78 -3.14 -15.54
C SER A 494 1.76 -2.51 -14.54
N ALA A 495 3.06 -2.49 -14.86
CA ALA A 495 4.07 -1.82 -14.06
C ALA A 495 3.87 -0.30 -13.99
N VAL A 496 3.49 0.34 -15.10
CA VAL A 496 3.13 1.77 -15.14
C VAL A 496 1.94 2.07 -14.22
N LEU A 497 0.87 1.28 -14.31
CA LEU A 497 -0.30 1.45 -13.43
C LEU A 497 0.03 1.17 -11.95
N THR A 498 0.91 0.21 -11.68
CA THR A 498 1.42 -0.06 -10.33
C THR A 498 2.23 1.12 -9.79
N ASN A 499 3.11 1.71 -10.59
CA ASN A 499 3.87 2.90 -10.21
C ASN A 499 2.94 4.07 -9.88
N ILE A 500 1.86 4.25 -10.65
CA ILE A 500 0.83 5.26 -10.35
C ILE A 500 0.15 4.94 -9.01
N GLY A 501 -0.19 3.68 -8.74
CA GLY A 501 -0.77 3.26 -7.46
C GLY A 501 0.15 3.48 -6.24
N GLU A 502 1.45 3.19 -6.38
CA GLU A 502 2.46 3.39 -5.32
C GLU A 502 2.65 4.86 -4.96
N ARG A 503 2.51 5.79 -5.92
CA ARG A 503 2.54 7.24 -5.66
C ARG A 503 1.34 7.74 -4.85
N VAL A 504 0.28 6.94 -4.76
CA VAL A 504 -0.97 7.24 -4.05
C VAL A 504 -1.06 6.47 -2.71
N ALA A 505 -0.02 5.69 -2.36
CA ALA A 505 0.03 4.87 -1.15
C ALA A 505 0.18 5.72 0.13
N ALA A 506 -0.54 5.34 1.19
CA ALA A 506 -0.44 5.93 2.52
C ALA A 506 0.34 4.99 3.45
N ASN A 507 1.11 5.52 4.40
CA ASN A 507 1.86 4.67 5.33
C ASN A 507 1.17 4.50 6.67
N GLY A 508 1.47 3.36 7.28
CA GLY A 508 1.17 3.04 8.67
C GLY A 508 2.36 3.36 9.58
N SER A 509 2.33 2.79 10.77
CA SER A 509 3.31 2.99 11.85
C SER A 509 4.75 2.57 11.48
N VAL A 510 5.72 3.12 12.23
CA VAL A 510 7.17 2.90 12.06
C VAL A 510 7.78 2.21 13.28
N SER A 511 8.82 1.39 13.08
CA SER A 511 9.65 0.80 14.13
C SER A 511 11.11 0.75 13.70
N ALA A 512 12.05 0.44 14.60
CA ALA A 512 13.48 0.37 14.29
C ALA A 512 14.14 -0.88 14.85
N SER A 513 15.25 -1.28 14.22
CA SER A 513 16.13 -2.40 14.60
C SER A 513 16.96 -2.17 15.88
N SER A 514 16.95 -0.95 16.43
CA SER A 514 17.71 -0.60 17.63
C SER A 514 17.07 0.61 18.31
N THR A 515 17.37 0.82 19.60
CA THR A 515 17.02 2.03 20.35
C THR A 515 18.08 3.14 20.23
N SER A 516 19.18 2.86 19.50
CA SER A 516 20.26 3.80 19.20
C SER A 516 20.63 3.75 17.71
N ILE A 517 21.16 4.85 17.18
CA ILE A 517 21.53 4.93 15.76
C ILE A 517 23.00 4.55 15.59
N SER A 518 23.22 3.63 14.65
CA SER A 518 24.50 3.21 14.11
C SER A 518 24.39 3.14 12.58
N ASN A 519 25.50 2.93 11.88
CA ASN A 519 25.49 2.80 10.41
C ASN A 519 24.65 1.59 9.92
N ASP A 520 24.38 0.61 10.78
CA ASP A 520 23.62 -0.61 10.45
C ASP A 520 22.16 -0.56 10.93
N THR A 521 21.72 0.59 11.47
CA THR A 521 20.35 0.75 11.96
C THR A 521 19.37 0.83 10.78
N LEU A 522 18.41 -0.08 10.77
CA LEU A 522 17.26 -0.10 9.86
C LEU A 522 16.00 0.42 10.57
N LEU A 523 15.23 1.21 9.83
CA LEU A 523 13.86 1.61 10.13
C LEU A 523 12.90 0.71 9.33
N TYR A 524 11.97 0.05 10.01
CA TYR A 524 10.92 -0.75 9.40
C TYR A 524 9.62 0.07 9.33
N GLN A 525 9.10 0.24 8.12
CA GLN A 525 7.94 1.08 7.84
C GLN A 525 6.82 0.26 7.21
N ALA A 526 5.67 0.20 7.89
CA ALA A 526 4.45 -0.40 7.38
C ALA A 526 3.79 0.52 6.34
N ARG A 527 3.23 -0.06 5.28
CA ARG A 527 2.61 0.67 4.17
C ARG A 527 1.31 0.01 3.72
N PHE A 528 0.40 0.82 3.16
CA PHE A 528 -0.74 0.31 2.43
C PHE A 528 -1.13 1.17 1.22
N VAL A 529 -1.78 0.54 0.26
CA VAL A 529 -2.34 1.18 -0.92
C VAL A 529 -3.87 1.09 -0.81
N GLY A 530 -4.52 2.21 -0.46
CA GLY A 530 -5.98 2.25 -0.32
C GLY A 530 -6.73 1.95 -1.62
N SER A 531 -6.04 1.99 -2.77
CA SER A 531 -6.64 1.79 -4.09
C SER A 531 -7.04 0.33 -4.37
N ASP A 532 -6.31 -0.63 -3.82
CA ASP A 532 -6.46 -2.07 -4.07
C ASP A 532 -6.31 -2.92 -2.79
N TRP A 533 -6.12 -2.28 -1.63
CA TRP A 533 -5.95 -2.89 -0.31
C TRP A 533 -4.78 -3.87 -0.25
N THR A 534 -3.68 -3.46 -0.88
CA THR A 534 -2.38 -4.13 -0.75
C THR A 534 -1.52 -3.43 0.29
N GLY A 535 -0.58 -4.17 0.88
CA GLY A 535 0.37 -3.61 1.83
C GLY A 535 1.80 -4.01 1.56
N ASP A 536 2.71 -3.34 2.26
CA ASP A 536 4.13 -3.62 2.19
C ASP A 536 4.83 -3.30 3.51
N LEU A 537 5.97 -3.93 3.74
CA LEU A 537 6.88 -3.62 4.84
C LEU A 537 8.23 -3.26 4.25
N TRP A 538 8.67 -2.04 4.49
CA TRP A 538 9.93 -1.51 3.96
C TRP A 538 10.99 -1.48 5.05
N ALA A 539 12.22 -1.90 4.75
CA ALA A 539 13.38 -1.61 5.59
C ALA A 539 14.20 -0.49 4.96
N ARG A 540 14.45 0.60 5.70
CA ARG A 540 15.22 1.76 5.23
C ARG A 540 16.40 2.00 6.15
N PRO A 541 17.64 2.12 5.63
CA PRO A 541 18.76 2.57 6.42
C PRO A 541 18.52 3.97 7.00
N ILE A 542 18.92 4.18 8.25
CA ILE A 542 18.98 5.51 8.88
C ILE A 542 20.43 5.83 9.24
N ALA A 543 20.94 6.94 8.73
CA ALA A 543 22.29 7.41 9.00
C ALA A 543 22.39 8.02 10.41
N THR A 544 23.60 8.14 10.95
CA THR A 544 23.85 8.67 12.31
C THR A 544 23.40 10.11 12.53
N ASP A 545 23.22 10.88 11.46
CA ASP A 545 22.67 12.24 11.48
C ASP A 545 21.13 12.27 11.48
N GLY A 546 20.46 11.11 11.43
CA GLY A 546 19.01 10.97 11.35
C GLY A 546 18.45 10.92 9.93
N THR A 547 19.28 11.02 8.89
CA THR A 547 18.83 10.96 7.50
C THR A 547 18.32 9.57 7.16
N ILE A 548 17.06 9.48 6.72
CA ILE A 548 16.43 8.22 6.27
C ILE A 548 16.67 8.06 4.77
N ALA A 549 17.23 6.93 4.35
CA ALA A 549 17.53 6.65 2.95
C ALA A 549 16.25 6.68 2.08
N ALA A 550 16.31 7.34 0.91
CA ALA A 550 15.17 7.45 -0.01
C ALA A 550 14.70 6.08 -0.54
N THR A 551 15.65 5.22 -0.89
CA THR A 551 15.39 3.86 -1.39
C THR A 551 15.43 2.86 -0.23
N PRO A 552 14.42 1.98 -0.08
CA PRO A 552 14.48 0.90 0.90
C PRO A 552 15.57 -0.12 0.54
N LEU A 553 16.17 -0.73 1.56
CA LEU A 553 17.07 -1.87 1.43
C LEU A 553 16.34 -3.09 0.86
N TRP A 554 15.11 -3.31 1.32
CA TRP A 554 14.23 -4.36 0.82
C TRP A 554 12.76 -3.99 1.05
N LYS A 555 11.88 -4.64 0.27
CA LYS A 555 10.42 -4.61 0.42
C LYS A 555 9.90 -6.03 0.63
N ALA A 556 9.06 -6.26 1.65
CA ALA A 556 8.55 -7.59 1.95
C ALA A 556 7.74 -8.19 0.80
N SER A 557 6.98 -7.36 0.09
CA SER A 557 6.18 -7.75 -1.08
C SER A 557 7.00 -8.42 -2.19
N GLU A 558 8.29 -8.07 -2.32
CA GLU A 558 9.22 -8.60 -3.34
C GLU A 558 9.86 -9.94 -2.92
N HIS A 559 9.65 -10.39 -1.68
CA HIS A 559 10.34 -11.55 -1.09
C HIS A 559 9.40 -12.60 -0.49
N LEU A 560 8.11 -12.57 -0.82
CA LEU A 560 7.15 -13.60 -0.41
C LEU A 560 7.40 -14.94 -1.14
N PRO A 561 7.46 -16.08 -0.42
CA PRO A 561 7.56 -17.39 -1.05
C PRO A 561 6.32 -17.75 -1.86
N LEU A 562 6.47 -18.63 -2.85
CA LEU A 562 5.32 -19.22 -3.56
C LEU A 562 4.39 -19.94 -2.57
N HIS A 563 3.08 -19.91 -2.83
CA HIS A 563 2.02 -20.41 -1.92
C HIS A 563 2.27 -21.82 -1.36
N GLY A 564 2.86 -22.73 -2.16
CA GLY A 564 3.18 -24.10 -1.75
C GLY A 564 4.36 -24.21 -0.78
N SER A 565 5.25 -23.22 -0.76
CA SER A 565 6.46 -23.17 0.09
C SER A 565 6.27 -22.30 1.33
N ARG A 566 5.18 -21.54 1.44
CA ARG A 566 4.91 -20.69 2.61
C ARG A 566 4.57 -21.51 3.86
N ALA A 567 5.33 -21.31 4.92
CA ALA A 567 5.07 -21.88 6.25
C ALA A 567 4.02 -21.03 6.97
N ILE A 568 2.75 -21.39 6.81
CA ILE A 568 1.62 -20.66 7.43
C ILE A 568 0.94 -21.58 8.43
N TYR A 569 0.72 -21.07 9.64
CA TYR A 569 0.14 -21.80 10.77
C TYR A 569 -1.16 -21.14 11.24
N THR A 570 -2.02 -21.91 11.89
CA THR A 570 -3.25 -21.44 12.53
C THR A 570 -3.58 -22.30 13.75
N TRP A 571 -4.63 -21.97 14.48
CA TRP A 571 -5.14 -22.75 15.59
C TRP A 571 -6.31 -23.64 15.14
N SER A 572 -6.31 -24.92 15.50
CA SER A 572 -7.37 -25.88 15.14
C SER A 572 -8.62 -25.76 16.03
N GLY A 573 -8.52 -25.01 17.14
CA GLY A 573 -9.44 -25.02 18.27
C GLY A 573 -8.84 -25.64 19.53
N SER A 574 -7.83 -26.52 19.39
CA SER A 574 -7.15 -27.16 20.53
C SER A 574 -5.63 -27.18 20.46
N SER A 575 -5.04 -27.00 19.27
CA SER A 575 -3.59 -26.97 19.07
C SER A 575 -3.23 -26.17 17.82
N GLY A 576 -1.98 -25.75 17.69
CA GLY A 576 -1.47 -25.25 16.42
C GLY A 576 -1.52 -26.32 15.33
N THR A 577 -1.75 -25.87 14.09
CA THR A 577 -1.78 -26.70 12.88
C THR A 577 -1.30 -25.90 11.68
N ALA A 578 -0.95 -26.57 10.58
CA ALA A 578 -0.64 -25.89 9.33
C ALA A 578 -1.91 -25.30 8.70
N PHE A 579 -1.86 -24.07 8.20
CA PHE A 579 -2.94 -23.42 7.47
C PHE A 579 -3.00 -23.96 6.03
N THR A 580 -3.36 -25.22 5.88
CA THR A 580 -3.63 -25.88 4.59
C THR A 580 -5.01 -26.52 4.65
N TRP A 581 -5.63 -26.80 3.51
CA TRP A 581 -6.94 -27.45 3.51
C TRP A 581 -6.97 -28.74 4.33
N ALA A 582 -5.88 -29.53 4.31
CA ALA A 582 -5.76 -30.75 5.09
C ALA A 582 -5.53 -30.50 6.60
N GLY A 583 -4.89 -29.39 6.96
CA GLY A 583 -4.59 -29.03 8.35
C GLY A 583 -5.76 -28.38 9.10
N LEU A 584 -6.77 -27.86 8.38
CA LEU A 584 -7.97 -27.24 8.97
C LEU A 584 -8.95 -28.26 9.56
N SER A 585 -9.59 -27.89 10.67
CA SER A 585 -10.65 -28.68 11.28
C SER A 585 -11.89 -28.79 10.38
N ALA A 586 -12.80 -29.72 10.67
CA ALA A 586 -14.04 -29.87 9.89
C ALA A 586 -14.89 -28.57 9.91
N ALA A 587 -14.98 -27.90 11.06
CA ALA A 587 -15.69 -26.63 11.19
C ALA A 587 -15.00 -25.50 10.38
N GLN A 588 -13.67 -25.43 10.42
CA GLN A 588 -12.92 -24.42 9.66
C GLN A 588 -13.05 -24.64 8.15
N ARG A 589 -13.02 -25.89 7.67
CA ARG A 589 -13.27 -26.19 6.25
C ARG A 589 -14.67 -25.79 5.80
N LEU A 590 -15.68 -25.96 6.66
CA LEU A 590 -17.03 -25.46 6.40
C LEU A 590 -17.05 -23.93 6.27
N THR A 591 -16.36 -23.21 7.17
CA THR A 591 -16.21 -21.76 7.10
C THR A 591 -15.54 -21.33 5.79
N MET A 592 -14.41 -21.95 5.44
CA MET A 592 -13.64 -21.60 4.24
C MET A 592 -14.34 -21.97 2.93
N GLY A 593 -15.12 -23.05 2.92
CA GLY A 593 -15.95 -23.48 1.79
C GLY A 593 -15.21 -24.23 0.67
N SER A 594 -13.94 -23.91 0.37
CA SER A 594 -13.16 -24.65 -0.62
C SER A 594 -11.64 -24.59 -0.38
N SER A 595 -10.91 -25.59 -0.90
CA SER A 595 -9.45 -25.60 -0.89
C SER A 595 -8.86 -24.48 -1.72
N ALA A 596 -9.50 -24.13 -2.85
CA ALA A 596 -9.05 -23.04 -3.73
C ALA A 596 -9.04 -21.68 -3.01
N VAL A 597 -9.99 -21.42 -2.09
CA VAL A 597 -9.98 -20.19 -1.27
C VAL A 597 -8.81 -20.22 -0.29
N VAL A 598 -8.52 -21.36 0.34
CA VAL A 598 -7.36 -21.48 1.25
C VAL A 598 -6.06 -21.27 0.48
N ASP A 599 -5.89 -21.91 -0.69
CA ASP A 599 -4.70 -21.74 -1.52
C ASP A 599 -4.55 -20.30 -2.02
N TYR A 600 -5.66 -19.64 -2.37
CA TYR A 600 -5.68 -18.22 -2.71
C TYR A 600 -5.20 -17.33 -1.55
N LEU A 601 -5.69 -17.55 -0.33
CA LEU A 601 -5.24 -16.82 0.86
C LEU A 601 -3.75 -17.06 1.14
N ARG A 602 -3.24 -18.25 0.83
CA ARG A 602 -1.80 -18.55 0.89
C ARG A 602 -1.00 -17.88 -0.23
N GLY A 603 -1.64 -17.29 -1.24
CA GLY A 603 -0.98 -16.57 -2.34
C GLY A 603 -1.07 -17.23 -3.72
N ASP A 604 -1.91 -18.26 -3.90
CA ASP A 604 -2.14 -18.85 -5.22
C ASP A 604 -3.01 -17.93 -6.09
N THR A 605 -2.52 -17.57 -7.27
CA THR A 605 -3.21 -16.67 -8.21
C THR A 605 -3.92 -17.42 -9.34
N ARG A 606 -3.77 -18.75 -9.44
CA ARG A 606 -4.29 -19.53 -10.59
C ARG A 606 -5.82 -19.49 -10.73
N ASN A 607 -6.55 -19.35 -9.63
CA ASN A 607 -8.02 -19.30 -9.63
C ASN A 607 -8.58 -17.87 -9.64
N GLU A 608 -7.75 -16.85 -9.86
CA GLU A 608 -8.21 -15.47 -9.99
C GLU A 608 -8.92 -15.25 -11.34
N GLY A 609 -9.86 -14.29 -11.40
CA GLY A 609 -10.64 -13.98 -12.59
C GLY A 609 -9.81 -13.68 -13.84
N ARG A 610 -8.62 -13.08 -13.66
CA ARG A 610 -7.65 -12.81 -14.75
C ARG A 610 -7.11 -14.09 -15.42
N ASN A 611 -7.21 -15.22 -14.73
CA ASN A 611 -6.78 -16.54 -15.17
C ASN A 611 -7.99 -17.46 -15.46
N ALA A 612 -9.14 -16.86 -15.79
CA ALA A 612 -10.42 -17.55 -15.99
C ALA A 612 -10.95 -18.33 -14.77
N GLY A 613 -10.48 -17.99 -13.56
CA GLY A 613 -11.04 -18.49 -12.31
C GLY A 613 -12.21 -17.66 -11.78
N THR A 614 -12.64 -17.94 -10.55
CA THR A 614 -13.81 -17.30 -9.90
C THR A 614 -13.44 -16.40 -8.72
N LEU A 615 -12.15 -16.30 -8.38
CA LEU A 615 -11.67 -15.52 -7.24
C LEU A 615 -11.24 -14.11 -7.66
N ARG A 616 -11.20 -13.19 -6.70
CA ARG A 616 -10.78 -11.79 -6.89
C ARG A 616 -9.37 -11.68 -7.48
N ASN A 617 -9.14 -10.68 -8.33
CA ASN A 617 -7.79 -10.31 -8.78
C ASN A 617 -7.07 -9.47 -7.72
N ARG A 618 -5.79 -9.75 -7.46
CA ARG A 618 -4.90 -9.00 -6.54
C ARG A 618 -3.64 -8.44 -7.21
N SER A 619 -3.40 -7.14 -7.12
CA SER A 619 -2.13 -6.53 -7.52
C SER A 619 -0.94 -6.97 -6.64
N GLY A 620 -1.18 -7.33 -5.37
CA GLY A 620 -0.18 -7.84 -4.43
C GLY A 620 -0.72 -8.93 -3.50
N ILE A 621 0.16 -9.79 -2.98
CA ILE A 621 -0.23 -10.90 -2.09
C ILE A 621 -0.35 -10.43 -0.63
N LEU A 622 0.56 -9.56 -0.19
CA LEU A 622 0.57 -9.01 1.17
C LEU A 622 -0.59 -8.04 1.36
N GLY A 623 -1.40 -8.26 2.40
CA GLY A 623 -2.50 -7.37 2.76
C GLY A 623 -2.01 -6.02 3.29
N ASP A 624 -2.90 -5.02 3.28
CA ASP A 624 -2.62 -3.70 3.83
C ASP A 624 -2.24 -3.73 5.33
N ILE A 625 -1.24 -2.92 5.70
CA ILE A 625 -0.78 -2.75 7.08
C ILE A 625 -1.09 -1.30 7.51
N VAL A 626 -2.19 -1.14 8.26
CA VAL A 626 -2.75 0.19 8.57
C VAL A 626 -2.33 0.65 9.97
N ASN A 627 -2.81 -0.03 11.03
CA ASN A 627 -2.55 0.38 12.41
C ASN A 627 -1.52 -0.52 13.13
N SER A 628 -1.23 -1.70 12.59
CA SER A 628 -0.26 -2.63 13.17
C SER A 628 1.16 -2.09 13.08
N THR A 629 1.82 -1.94 14.22
CA THR A 629 3.22 -1.53 14.34
C THR A 629 4.14 -2.74 14.20
N PRO A 630 5.12 -2.72 13.28
CA PRO A 630 6.09 -3.80 13.19
C PRO A 630 6.93 -3.89 14.48
N VAL A 631 7.28 -5.11 14.90
CA VAL A 631 8.14 -5.37 16.05
C VAL A 631 9.39 -6.11 15.62
N TYR A 632 10.54 -5.47 15.83
CA TYR A 632 11.85 -6.09 15.64
C TYR A 632 12.23 -6.95 16.85
N VAL A 633 12.80 -8.13 16.59
CA VAL A 633 13.30 -9.08 17.57
C VAL A 633 14.69 -9.55 17.13
N GLY A 634 15.73 -9.04 17.79
CA GLY A 634 17.12 -9.44 17.64
C GLY A 634 17.68 -9.91 18.97
N GLU A 635 18.86 -9.46 19.38
CA GLU A 635 19.39 -9.76 20.72
C GLU A 635 18.38 -9.39 21.83
N ALA A 636 18.24 -10.26 22.85
CA ALA A 636 17.42 -9.96 24.01
C ALA A 636 17.98 -8.77 24.80
N ALA A 637 17.14 -7.75 25.02
CA ALA A 637 17.49 -6.56 25.78
C ALA A 637 18.01 -6.91 27.19
N ASP A 638 18.94 -6.14 27.75
CA ASP A 638 19.39 -6.35 29.12
C ASP A 638 18.47 -5.68 30.15
N LEU A 639 17.35 -6.34 30.46
CA LEU A 639 16.40 -5.87 31.48
C LEU A 639 16.93 -6.00 32.92
N ARG A 640 18.13 -6.56 33.11
CA ARG A 640 18.76 -6.79 34.43
C ARG A 640 17.86 -7.57 35.40
N LEU A 641 17.10 -8.54 34.90
CA LEU A 641 16.16 -9.35 35.70
C LEU A 641 16.89 -10.29 36.67
N ASP A 642 18.17 -10.58 36.43
CA ASP A 642 19.07 -11.33 37.32
C ASP A 642 19.29 -10.68 38.70
N ARG A 643 18.93 -9.40 38.85
CA ARG A 643 19.00 -8.71 40.14
C ARG A 643 17.93 -9.16 41.14
N PHE A 644 16.87 -9.81 40.66
CA PHE A 644 15.75 -10.24 41.49
C PHE A 644 15.98 -11.64 42.08
N SER A 645 15.22 -11.98 43.13
CA SER A 645 15.42 -13.22 43.91
C SER A 645 14.40 -14.32 43.61
N TRP A 646 13.51 -14.13 42.64
CA TRP A 646 12.50 -15.13 42.27
C TRP A 646 13.05 -16.22 41.34
N THR A 647 12.36 -17.36 41.28
CA THR A 647 12.79 -18.56 40.53
C THR A 647 12.99 -18.28 39.04
N GLY A 648 14.19 -18.52 38.53
CA GLY A 648 14.57 -18.31 37.13
C GLY A 648 15.22 -16.96 36.85
N ALA A 649 15.14 -15.98 37.77
CA ALA A 649 15.74 -14.66 37.60
C ALA A 649 17.24 -14.73 37.30
N SER A 650 17.97 -15.53 38.09
CA SER A 650 19.42 -15.73 37.96
C SER A 650 19.86 -16.25 36.60
N ASP A 651 18.96 -16.92 35.87
CA ASP A 651 19.26 -17.56 34.59
C ASP A 651 19.07 -16.63 33.39
N TYR A 652 18.56 -15.40 33.63
CA TYR A 652 18.24 -14.46 32.56
C TYR A 652 19.45 -14.08 31.70
N GLN A 653 20.62 -13.85 32.30
CA GLN A 653 21.83 -13.52 31.56
C GLN A 653 22.31 -14.71 30.70
N THR A 654 22.11 -15.94 31.18
CA THR A 654 22.37 -17.16 30.40
C THR A 654 21.43 -17.26 29.21
N HIS A 655 20.13 -16.97 29.41
CA HIS A 655 19.14 -16.92 28.32
C HIS A 655 19.52 -15.89 27.26
N ARG A 656 19.85 -14.66 27.68
CA ARG A 656 20.29 -13.59 26.78
C ARG A 656 21.47 -14.02 25.91
N ALA A 657 22.50 -14.61 26.53
CA ALA A 657 23.65 -15.12 25.79
C ALA A 657 23.28 -16.25 24.81
N ALA A 658 22.31 -17.11 25.18
CA ALA A 658 21.85 -18.20 24.33
C ALA A 658 21.04 -17.73 23.11
N VAL A 659 20.24 -16.67 23.26
CA VAL A 659 19.43 -16.11 22.15
C VAL A 659 20.11 -14.98 21.40
N ALA A 660 21.27 -14.48 21.86
CA ALA A 660 22.04 -13.46 21.15
C ALA A 660 22.35 -13.78 19.67
N PRO A 661 22.69 -15.02 19.28
CA PRO A 661 22.94 -15.36 17.88
C PRO A 661 21.67 -15.72 17.09
N ARG A 662 20.46 -15.53 17.64
CA ARG A 662 19.22 -15.85 16.91
C ARG A 662 19.09 -14.96 15.68
N ARG A 663 18.42 -15.47 14.66
CA ARG A 663 18.06 -14.67 13.48
C ARG A 663 17.24 -13.45 13.91
N GLU A 664 17.64 -12.29 13.41
CA GLU A 664 16.89 -11.05 13.59
C GLU A 664 15.60 -11.11 12.76
N MET A 665 14.46 -10.84 13.40
CA MET A 665 13.14 -10.95 12.81
C MET A 665 12.34 -9.65 12.96
N VAL A 666 11.41 -9.40 12.05
CA VAL A 666 10.38 -8.36 12.16
C VAL A 666 9.01 -9.00 12.02
N TYR A 667 8.13 -8.73 12.98
CA TYR A 667 6.77 -9.26 13.03
C TYR A 667 5.75 -8.14 12.82
N VAL A 668 4.77 -8.35 11.96
CA VAL A 668 3.72 -7.35 11.70
C VAL A 668 2.41 -8.02 11.27
N ALA A 669 1.28 -7.53 11.75
CA ALA A 669 -0.04 -7.99 11.33
C ALA A 669 -0.52 -7.22 10.08
N ALA A 670 -1.21 -7.91 9.18
CA ALA A 670 -1.75 -7.36 7.95
C ALA A 670 -3.21 -7.78 7.75
N ASN A 671 -3.99 -6.95 7.05
CA ASN A 671 -5.42 -7.19 6.82
C ASN A 671 -5.72 -8.25 5.74
N ASP A 672 -4.71 -8.98 5.26
CA ASP A 672 -4.92 -10.30 4.66
C ASP A 672 -5.27 -11.38 5.71
N GLY A 673 -5.29 -10.98 6.99
CA GLY A 673 -5.67 -11.79 8.15
C GLY A 673 -4.48 -12.39 8.88
N MET A 674 -3.24 -12.17 8.42
CA MET A 674 -2.07 -12.85 8.97
C MET A 674 -1.18 -11.94 9.81
N LEU A 675 -0.52 -12.53 10.80
CA LEU A 675 0.75 -12.02 11.31
C LEU A 675 1.87 -12.58 10.44
N HIS A 676 2.70 -11.73 9.86
CA HIS A 676 3.86 -12.12 9.09
C HIS A 676 5.14 -12.01 9.91
N ALA A 677 6.05 -12.96 9.73
CA ALA A 677 7.39 -12.96 10.33
C ALA A 677 8.45 -12.89 9.22
N PHE A 678 9.10 -11.74 9.08
CA PHE A 678 10.12 -11.49 8.08
C PHE A 678 11.52 -11.52 8.69
N ASP A 679 12.48 -12.02 7.94
CA ASP A 679 13.89 -11.83 8.25
C ASP A 679 14.24 -10.34 8.18
N ALA A 680 14.79 -9.80 9.26
CA ALA A 680 14.97 -8.36 9.45
C ALA A 680 15.97 -7.72 8.48
N ARG A 681 16.84 -8.51 7.85
CA ARG A 681 17.91 -8.05 6.96
C ARG A 681 17.60 -8.26 5.48
N THR A 682 16.80 -9.27 5.16
CA THR A 682 16.53 -9.68 3.77
C THR A 682 15.07 -9.47 3.34
N GLY A 683 14.15 -9.28 4.28
CA GLY A 683 12.71 -9.17 3.98
C GLY A 683 12.04 -10.50 3.63
N ALA A 684 12.78 -11.62 3.63
CA ALA A 684 12.22 -12.93 3.33
C ALA A 684 11.24 -13.39 4.42
N GLU A 685 10.02 -13.77 4.04
CA GLU A 685 9.04 -14.33 4.98
C GLU A 685 9.50 -15.72 5.45
N ARG A 686 9.64 -15.89 6.76
CA ARG A 686 10.03 -17.16 7.39
C ARG A 686 8.81 -18.00 7.77
N PHE A 687 7.79 -17.33 8.31
CA PHE A 687 6.48 -17.94 8.55
C PHE A 687 5.40 -16.86 8.64
N ALA A 688 4.14 -17.30 8.62
CA ALA A 688 3.00 -16.47 8.98
C ALA A 688 2.02 -17.22 9.90
N TYR A 689 1.22 -16.48 10.67
CA TYR A 689 0.22 -17.01 11.57
C TYR A 689 -1.16 -16.41 11.29
N VAL A 690 -2.17 -17.25 11.17
CA VAL A 690 -3.56 -16.87 10.94
C VAL A 690 -4.37 -17.12 12.22
N PRO A 691 -4.89 -16.06 12.89
CA PRO A 691 -5.79 -16.24 14.01
C PRO A 691 -7.05 -16.99 13.58
N SER A 692 -7.47 -18.03 14.31
CA SER A 692 -8.58 -18.88 13.84
C SER A 692 -9.91 -18.13 13.75
N ALA A 693 -10.08 -17.10 14.58
CA ALA A 693 -11.24 -16.22 14.57
C ALA A 693 -11.31 -15.31 13.32
N ALA A 694 -10.18 -15.06 12.63
CA ALA A 694 -10.15 -14.25 11.41
C ALA A 694 -10.65 -15.04 10.17
N LEU A 695 -10.65 -16.38 10.22
CA LEU A 695 -10.95 -17.23 9.07
C LEU A 695 -12.32 -16.96 8.42
N GLY A 696 -13.31 -16.61 9.24
CA GLY A 696 -14.65 -16.26 8.75
C GLY A 696 -14.65 -15.04 7.84
N ASP A 697 -13.93 -13.99 8.24
CA ASP A 697 -13.81 -12.74 7.48
C ASP A 697 -12.82 -12.88 6.33
N MET A 698 -11.72 -13.60 6.50
CA MET A 698 -10.69 -13.80 5.47
C MET A 698 -11.21 -14.40 4.17
N LYS A 699 -12.24 -15.25 4.21
CA LYS A 699 -12.87 -15.77 3.00
C LYS A 699 -13.35 -14.67 2.05
N SER A 700 -13.76 -13.52 2.58
CA SER A 700 -14.22 -12.39 1.77
C SER A 700 -13.12 -11.80 0.89
N LEU A 701 -11.83 -11.94 1.25
CA LEU A 701 -10.69 -11.49 0.44
C LEU A 701 -10.62 -12.16 -0.94
N ALA A 702 -11.24 -13.34 -1.07
CA ALA A 702 -11.32 -14.09 -2.33
C ALA A 702 -12.54 -13.71 -3.18
N SER A 703 -13.46 -12.90 -2.65
CA SER A 703 -14.68 -12.46 -3.36
C SER A 703 -14.37 -11.34 -4.35
N ILE A 704 -14.89 -11.44 -5.57
CA ILE A 704 -14.73 -10.39 -6.61
C ILE A 704 -15.26 -9.04 -6.11
N ASP A 705 -16.34 -9.04 -5.33
CA ASP A 705 -16.98 -7.84 -4.76
C ASP A 705 -16.45 -7.50 -3.35
N TYR A 706 -15.19 -7.82 -3.04
CA TYR A 706 -14.60 -7.53 -1.73
C TYR A 706 -14.68 -6.03 -1.42
N ALA A 707 -15.37 -5.71 -0.33
CA ALA A 707 -15.28 -4.41 0.33
C ALA A 707 -14.33 -4.55 1.52
N HIS A 708 -13.46 -3.55 1.71
CA HIS A 708 -12.47 -3.60 2.76
C HIS A 708 -13.10 -3.72 4.14
N LYS A 709 -12.52 -4.61 4.94
CA LYS A 709 -12.76 -4.77 6.37
C LYS A 709 -11.41 -4.95 7.06
N PHE A 710 -11.25 -4.38 8.26
CA PHE A 710 -10.12 -4.78 9.11
C PHE A 710 -10.25 -6.27 9.46
N MET A 711 -9.15 -7.02 9.35
CA MET A 711 -9.12 -8.45 9.68
C MET A 711 -8.12 -8.73 10.79
N HIS A 712 -6.89 -8.25 10.62
CA HIS A 712 -5.82 -8.40 11.60
C HIS A 712 -5.00 -7.12 11.63
N ASP A 713 -5.46 -6.20 12.47
CA ASP A 713 -4.98 -4.81 12.50
C ASP A 713 -4.33 -4.45 13.86
N GLY A 714 -4.21 -5.42 14.77
CA GLY A 714 -3.59 -5.23 16.07
C GLY A 714 -2.06 -5.29 15.98
N SER A 715 -1.38 -4.50 16.79
CA SER A 715 0.09 -4.56 16.86
C SER A 715 0.54 -5.77 17.69
N PRO A 716 1.47 -6.60 17.20
CA PRO A 716 2.09 -7.62 18.04
C PRO A 716 2.94 -6.98 19.14
N VAL A 717 3.12 -7.69 20.25
CA VAL A 717 4.03 -7.32 21.34
C VAL A 717 4.86 -8.53 21.74
N VAL A 718 6.09 -8.31 22.19
CA VAL A 718 7.05 -9.37 22.52
C VAL A 718 7.60 -9.19 23.92
N ALA A 719 7.76 -10.28 24.66
CA ALA A 719 8.43 -10.29 25.96
C ALA A 719 9.38 -11.48 26.10
N GLU A 720 10.47 -11.26 26.83
CA GLU A 720 11.27 -12.32 27.41
C GLU A 720 10.64 -12.70 28.76
N ALA A 721 10.20 -13.96 28.92
CA ALA A 721 9.47 -14.40 30.10
C ALA A 721 9.90 -15.80 30.56
N TYR A 722 9.89 -16.02 31.87
CA TYR A 722 10.20 -17.32 32.47
C TYR A 722 8.91 -18.12 32.69
N VAL A 723 8.61 -19.04 31.78
CA VAL A 723 7.39 -19.85 31.79
C VAL A 723 7.70 -21.33 31.72
N SER A 724 6.92 -22.14 32.44
CA SER A 724 7.08 -23.60 32.45
C SER A 724 8.52 -24.08 32.75
N GLY A 725 9.25 -23.34 33.59
CA GLY A 725 10.62 -23.68 34.01
C GLY A 725 11.73 -23.29 33.03
N ALA A 726 11.46 -22.46 32.03
CA ALA A 726 12.48 -21.96 31.10
C ALA A 726 12.18 -20.53 30.63
N TRP A 727 13.24 -19.79 30.28
CA TRP A 727 13.10 -18.53 29.57
C TRP A 727 12.65 -18.76 28.12
N ARG A 728 11.73 -17.92 27.67
CA ARG A 728 11.15 -17.93 26.32
C ARG A 728 11.01 -16.50 25.83
N THR A 729 11.07 -16.33 24.52
CA THR A 729 10.63 -15.11 23.84
C THR A 729 9.23 -15.36 23.29
N ILE A 730 8.24 -14.71 23.87
CA ILE A 730 6.83 -14.92 23.54
C ILE A 730 6.28 -13.68 22.85
N LEU A 731 5.67 -13.90 21.69
CA LEU A 731 4.90 -12.89 20.98
C LEU A 731 3.43 -13.07 21.31
N VAL A 732 2.76 -11.98 21.64
CA VAL A 732 1.29 -11.93 21.76
C VAL A 732 0.75 -10.94 20.74
N GLY A 733 -0.26 -11.36 19.99
CA GLY A 733 -0.96 -10.50 19.03
C GLY A 733 -2.47 -10.50 19.25
N THR A 734 -3.12 -9.49 18.68
CA THR A 734 -4.58 -9.32 18.72
C THR A 734 -5.09 -9.03 17.31
N GLN A 735 -6.38 -9.28 17.06
CA GLN A 735 -6.98 -8.89 15.77
C GLN A 735 -7.22 -7.38 15.63
N GLY A 736 -6.95 -6.58 16.67
CA GLY A 736 -7.14 -5.13 16.64
C GLY A 736 -8.60 -4.75 16.39
N ARG A 737 -8.83 -3.95 15.35
CA ARG A 737 -10.17 -3.58 14.88
C ARG A 737 -10.91 -4.72 14.20
N GLY A 738 -10.20 -5.71 13.65
CA GLY A 738 -10.80 -6.76 12.83
C GLY A 738 -11.56 -7.84 13.60
N GLY A 739 -11.29 -8.00 14.90
CA GLY A 739 -11.91 -9.06 15.67
C GLY A 739 -11.61 -9.01 17.17
N ARG A 740 -12.11 -10.01 17.89
CA ARG A 740 -12.10 -10.10 19.36
C ARG A 740 -11.35 -11.33 19.83
N SER A 741 -10.10 -11.47 19.41
CA SER A 741 -9.24 -12.56 19.87
C SER A 741 -7.82 -12.10 20.14
N VAL A 742 -7.16 -12.86 21.02
CA VAL A 742 -5.75 -12.74 21.37
C VAL A 742 -5.08 -14.09 21.15
N TYR A 743 -3.82 -14.11 20.76
CA TYR A 743 -3.05 -15.34 20.57
C TYR A 743 -1.61 -15.17 21.05
N ALA A 744 -0.95 -16.27 21.38
CA ALA A 744 0.46 -16.27 21.78
C ALA A 744 1.30 -17.30 21.02
N LEU A 745 2.51 -16.90 20.63
CA LEU A 745 3.47 -17.69 19.89
C LEU A 745 4.82 -17.72 20.63
N ASP A 746 5.46 -18.89 20.72
CA ASP A 746 6.86 -19.03 21.16
C ASP A 746 7.78 -18.78 19.97
N ILE A 747 8.41 -17.61 19.95
CA ILE A 747 9.32 -17.16 18.88
C ILE A 747 10.79 -17.19 19.33
N THR A 748 11.12 -17.94 20.38
CA THR A 748 12.48 -18.01 20.94
C THR A 748 13.51 -18.39 19.88
N ASP A 749 13.18 -19.37 19.04
CA ASP A 749 13.98 -19.82 17.90
C ASP A 749 13.13 -19.70 16.61
N PRO A 750 13.31 -18.62 15.82
CA PRO A 750 12.53 -18.40 14.61
C PRO A 750 12.87 -19.38 13.48
N ASP A 751 14.07 -19.97 13.45
CA ASP A 751 14.46 -20.93 12.42
C ASP A 751 13.85 -22.33 12.66
N ALA A 752 13.46 -22.63 13.90
CA ALA A 752 12.75 -23.84 14.28
C ALA A 752 11.23 -23.65 14.51
N PHE A 753 10.65 -22.55 14.05
CA PHE A 753 9.23 -22.27 14.27
C PHE A 753 8.32 -23.30 13.56
N SER A 754 7.34 -23.83 14.29
CA SER A 754 6.40 -24.84 13.79
C SER A 754 5.04 -24.76 14.49
N ALA A 755 4.09 -25.61 14.08
CA ALA A 755 2.74 -25.67 14.67
C ALA A 755 2.75 -25.86 16.21
N THR A 756 3.76 -26.53 16.78
CA THR A 756 3.86 -26.71 18.25
C THR A 756 4.26 -25.44 18.99
N LYS A 757 4.66 -24.39 18.27
CA LYS A 757 5.04 -23.08 18.81
C LYS A 757 3.87 -22.09 18.87
N VAL A 758 2.70 -22.48 18.38
CA VAL A 758 1.44 -21.77 18.65
C VAL A 758 0.96 -22.21 20.04
N LEU A 759 1.05 -21.32 21.03
CA LEU A 759 0.81 -21.66 22.43
C LEU A 759 -0.68 -21.78 22.72
N TRP A 760 -1.45 -20.74 22.36
CA TRP A 760 -2.89 -20.66 22.63
C TRP A 760 -3.56 -19.54 21.84
N GLU A 761 -4.88 -19.62 21.73
CA GLU A 761 -5.76 -18.52 21.36
C GLU A 761 -6.81 -18.30 22.45
N PHE A 762 -7.20 -17.04 22.65
CA PHE A 762 -8.16 -16.62 23.66
C PHE A 762 -9.26 -15.76 23.02
N SER A 763 -10.51 -16.10 23.35
CA SER A 763 -11.69 -15.27 23.11
C SER A 763 -12.64 -15.40 24.32
N ASP A 764 -13.36 -14.33 24.64
CA ASP A 764 -14.25 -14.25 25.81
C ASP A 764 -15.39 -13.26 25.52
N GLY A 765 -16.52 -13.37 26.21
CA GLY A 765 -17.65 -12.45 26.05
C GLY A 765 -17.34 -11.02 26.54
N ASP A 766 -16.40 -10.89 27.48
CA ASP A 766 -15.90 -9.59 27.94
C ASP A 766 -14.83 -9.00 27.02
N LEU A 767 -14.26 -9.79 26.09
CA LEU A 767 -13.26 -9.30 25.14
C LEU A 767 -13.93 -8.61 23.94
N GLY A 768 -13.48 -7.39 23.66
CA GLY A 768 -13.87 -6.54 22.55
C GLY A 768 -12.79 -6.44 21.46
N GLN A 769 -12.96 -5.46 20.57
CA GLN A 769 -11.95 -5.01 19.62
C GLN A 769 -10.88 -4.23 20.38
N LEU A 770 -9.69 -4.82 20.47
CA LEU A 770 -8.59 -4.32 21.29
C LEU A 770 -7.70 -3.42 20.41
N VAL A 771 -8.00 -2.12 20.37
CA VAL A 771 -7.27 -1.14 19.55
C VAL A 771 -5.90 -0.78 20.14
N GLY A 772 -5.69 -1.03 21.43
CA GLY A 772 -4.41 -0.84 22.10
C GLY A 772 -3.48 -2.05 22.03
N ASN A 773 -2.42 -2.04 22.83
CA ASN A 773 -1.47 -3.14 22.94
C ASN A 773 -1.68 -3.96 24.23
N PRO A 774 -1.47 -5.29 24.21
CA PRO A 774 -1.30 -6.10 25.41
C PRO A 774 -0.06 -5.70 26.21
N VAL A 775 -0.08 -5.92 27.53
CA VAL A 775 1.06 -5.70 28.43
C VAL A 775 1.51 -7.02 29.04
N PHE A 776 2.82 -7.20 29.21
CA PHE A 776 3.39 -8.35 29.92
C PHE A 776 3.89 -7.92 31.30
N ALA A 777 3.65 -8.76 32.29
CA ALA A 777 4.20 -8.56 33.62
C ALA A 777 4.42 -9.89 34.33
N ARG A 778 5.38 -9.90 35.26
CA ARG A 778 5.39 -10.86 36.35
C ARG A 778 4.47 -10.34 37.47
N MET A 779 3.64 -11.22 38.00
CA MET A 779 2.59 -10.88 38.95
C MET A 779 2.95 -11.36 40.35
N ASN A 780 2.35 -10.75 41.37
CA ASN A 780 2.50 -11.10 42.79
C ASN A 780 2.10 -12.55 43.15
N ASP A 781 1.44 -13.29 42.26
CA ASP A 781 1.17 -14.74 42.40
C ASP A 781 2.36 -15.62 41.94
N GLY A 782 3.44 -14.98 41.49
CA GLY A 782 4.69 -15.57 41.02
C GLY A 782 4.73 -15.95 39.55
N ASN A 783 3.65 -15.73 38.79
CA ASN A 783 3.54 -16.14 37.38
C ASN A 783 3.67 -14.95 36.43
N TRP A 784 4.09 -15.25 35.19
CA TRP A 784 4.04 -14.29 34.10
C TRP A 784 2.64 -14.26 33.48
N ALA A 785 2.15 -13.06 33.17
CA ALA A 785 0.80 -12.83 32.65
C ALA A 785 0.79 -11.87 31.46
N VAL A 786 -0.27 -11.98 30.67
CA VAL A 786 -0.70 -10.99 29.69
C VAL A 786 -1.85 -10.20 30.31
N ILE A 787 -1.72 -8.88 30.32
CA ILE A 787 -2.68 -7.95 30.90
C ILE A 787 -3.32 -7.17 29.76
N LEU A 788 -4.65 -7.18 29.73
CA LEU A 788 -5.44 -6.59 28.66
C LEU A 788 -6.47 -5.63 29.27
N GLY A 789 -6.52 -4.42 28.70
CA GLY A 789 -7.78 -3.70 28.66
C GLY A 789 -8.69 -4.40 27.67
N ASN A 790 -9.92 -4.71 28.06
CA ASN A 790 -10.76 -5.60 27.26
C ASN A 790 -11.19 -5.04 25.90
N GLY A 791 -10.90 -3.77 25.59
CA GLY A 791 -11.26 -3.15 24.32
C GLY A 791 -12.74 -2.85 24.21
N TYR A 792 -13.17 -2.42 23.01
CA TYR A 792 -14.51 -1.87 22.77
C TYR A 792 -15.44 -2.91 22.15
N ASN A 793 -16.76 -2.67 22.20
CA ASN A 793 -17.76 -3.57 21.62
C ASN A 793 -17.73 -5.00 22.18
N SER A 794 -17.32 -5.20 23.44
CA SER A 794 -17.50 -6.48 24.13
C SER A 794 -19.00 -6.81 24.27
N ASN A 795 -19.37 -8.09 24.40
CA ASN A 795 -20.78 -8.49 24.48
C ASN A 795 -21.49 -7.86 25.69
N ASN A 796 -20.74 -7.66 26.78
CA ASN A 796 -21.26 -7.07 28.02
C ASN A 796 -21.15 -5.54 28.08
N ASN A 797 -20.49 -4.88 27.11
CA ASN A 797 -20.37 -3.42 27.01
C ASN A 797 -19.76 -2.73 28.25
N ARG A 798 -18.93 -3.44 29.01
CA ARG A 798 -18.26 -2.94 30.23
C ARG A 798 -16.76 -2.82 30.04
N ALA A 799 -16.14 -1.94 30.80
CA ALA A 799 -14.69 -1.89 30.93
C ALA A 799 -14.19 -2.93 31.95
N VAL A 800 -13.27 -3.80 31.53
CA VAL A 800 -12.75 -4.92 32.34
C VAL A 800 -11.24 -5.01 32.14
N LEU A 801 -10.49 -5.19 33.23
CA LEU A 801 -9.09 -5.62 33.17
C LEU A 801 -9.05 -7.15 33.16
N LEU A 802 -8.50 -7.74 32.11
CA LEU A 802 -8.31 -9.18 31.98
C LEU A 802 -6.85 -9.52 32.25
N VAL A 803 -6.61 -10.47 33.14
CA VAL A 803 -5.28 -11.02 33.43
C VAL A 803 -5.26 -12.47 32.99
N LEU A 804 -4.45 -12.78 31.97
CA LEU A 804 -4.30 -14.11 31.40
C LEU A 804 -2.95 -14.69 31.79
N ASP A 805 -2.91 -15.98 32.08
CA ASP A 805 -1.66 -16.73 32.22
C ASP A 805 -0.89 -16.71 30.90
N LEU A 806 0.40 -16.33 30.92
CA LEU A 806 1.17 -16.21 29.68
C LEU A 806 1.42 -17.56 29.00
N ALA A 807 1.57 -18.64 29.76
CA ALA A 807 1.90 -19.95 29.22
C ALA A 807 0.69 -20.65 28.57
N SER A 808 -0.51 -20.47 29.15
CA SER A 808 -1.71 -21.23 28.80
C SER A 808 -2.87 -20.41 28.23
N GLY A 809 -2.83 -19.08 28.35
CA GLY A 809 -3.92 -18.19 27.95
C GLY A 809 -5.16 -18.28 28.85
N THR A 810 -5.08 -19.01 29.96
CA THR A 810 -6.20 -19.16 30.89
C THR A 810 -6.40 -17.89 31.71
N VAL A 811 -7.66 -17.55 32.01
CA VAL A 811 -7.97 -16.34 32.79
C VAL A 811 -7.59 -16.53 34.25
N ARG A 812 -6.62 -15.76 34.71
CA ARG A 812 -6.18 -15.69 36.11
C ARG A 812 -7.14 -14.85 36.94
N GLN A 813 -7.55 -13.71 36.40
CA GLN A 813 -8.50 -12.82 37.05
C GLN A 813 -9.24 -11.92 36.04
N ARG A 814 -10.48 -11.57 36.39
CA ARG A 814 -11.28 -10.53 35.70
C ARG A 814 -11.62 -9.44 36.71
N ILE A 815 -11.18 -8.22 36.47
CA ILE A 815 -11.52 -7.08 37.32
C ILE A 815 -12.50 -6.18 36.58
N ASP A 816 -13.80 -6.43 36.80
CA ASP A 816 -14.90 -5.66 36.21
C ASP A 816 -15.11 -4.33 36.95
N THR A 817 -14.98 -3.22 36.22
CA THR A 817 -15.23 -1.86 36.72
C THR A 817 -16.71 -1.53 36.92
N ARG A 818 -17.61 -2.44 36.56
CA ARG A 818 -19.07 -2.29 36.58
C ARG A 818 -19.59 -1.09 35.79
N THR A 819 -18.74 -0.48 34.96
CA THR A 819 -19.02 0.76 34.23
C THR A 819 -19.21 0.46 32.75
N GLY A 820 -20.35 0.87 32.22
CA GLY A 820 -20.78 0.60 30.84
C GLY A 820 -22.08 -0.21 30.78
N SER A 821 -22.84 -0.02 29.70
CA SER A 821 -24.12 -0.70 29.46
C SER A 821 -24.42 -0.77 27.96
N GLY A 822 -25.45 -1.52 27.57
CA GLY A 822 -25.89 -1.56 26.17
C GLY A 822 -26.33 -0.20 25.60
N SER A 823 -26.70 0.79 26.43
CA SER A 823 -27.05 2.15 25.99
C SER A 823 -25.89 3.15 26.12
N SER A 824 -24.80 2.77 26.78
CA SER A 824 -23.58 3.57 26.97
C SER A 824 -22.41 2.61 27.00
N SER A 825 -22.02 2.15 25.80
CA SER A 825 -20.97 1.14 25.68
C SER A 825 -19.64 1.68 26.19
N ASN A 826 -18.91 0.82 26.90
CA ASN A 826 -17.61 1.12 27.46
C ASN A 826 -16.62 0.01 27.10
N GLY A 827 -15.34 0.32 27.28
CA GLY A 827 -14.22 -0.59 27.07
C GLY A 827 -12.97 0.00 27.68
N LEU A 828 -12.11 -0.86 28.23
CA LEU A 828 -10.87 -0.44 28.86
C LEU A 828 -9.76 -0.34 27.80
N SER A 829 -9.05 0.79 27.78
CA SER A 829 -7.86 1.04 26.95
C SER A 829 -6.62 0.31 27.49
N THR A 830 -5.46 0.45 26.84
CA THR A 830 -4.22 -0.22 27.26
C THR A 830 -3.84 0.14 28.70
N PRO A 831 -3.68 -0.86 29.58
CA PRO A 831 -3.21 -0.66 30.93
C PRO A 831 -1.70 -0.42 30.96
N GLU A 832 -1.20 0.24 32.00
CA GLU A 832 0.23 0.39 32.28
C GLU A 832 0.51 -0.03 33.72
N GLY A 833 1.52 -0.87 33.92
CA GLY A 833 1.86 -1.48 35.21
C GLY A 833 2.99 -0.76 35.93
N VAL A 834 2.99 -0.79 37.27
CA VAL A 834 4.11 -0.30 38.10
C VAL A 834 4.41 -1.25 39.26
N ASP A 835 5.70 -1.53 39.42
CA ASP A 835 6.33 -2.17 40.57
C ASP A 835 6.83 -1.04 41.49
N VAL A 836 6.20 -0.89 42.67
CA VAL A 836 6.50 0.19 43.61
C VAL A 836 7.53 -0.22 44.67
N ASP A 837 7.60 -1.50 45.03
CA ASP A 837 8.50 -2.02 46.06
C ASP A 837 9.82 -2.58 45.51
N ARG A 838 9.91 -2.72 44.18
CA ARG A 838 11.08 -3.09 43.37
C ARG A 838 11.51 -4.53 43.54
N ASP A 839 10.56 -5.44 43.73
CA ASP A 839 10.82 -6.88 43.82
C ASP A 839 10.74 -7.61 42.46
N GLY A 840 10.30 -6.92 41.41
CA GLY A 840 10.14 -7.43 40.05
C GLY A 840 8.73 -7.93 39.73
N ASP A 841 7.78 -7.86 40.66
CA ASP A 841 6.37 -8.11 40.47
C ASP A 841 5.58 -6.80 40.39
N ILE A 842 4.58 -6.74 39.49
CA ILE A 842 3.75 -5.55 39.36
C ILE A 842 2.72 -5.48 40.49
N ASP A 843 2.61 -4.29 41.09
CA ASP A 843 1.72 -3.99 42.22
C ASP A 843 0.42 -3.31 41.81
N TYR A 844 0.52 -2.40 40.84
CA TYR A 844 -0.61 -1.60 40.38
C TYR A 844 -0.65 -1.52 38.86
N PHE A 845 -1.87 -1.50 38.32
CA PHE A 845 -2.12 -1.13 36.93
C PHE A 845 -3.00 0.12 36.85
N TYR A 846 -2.75 0.96 35.86
CA TYR A 846 -3.59 2.10 35.52
C TYR A 846 -4.11 1.97 34.09
N ALA A 847 -5.39 2.25 33.86
CA ALA A 847 -5.96 2.23 32.51
C ALA A 847 -7.08 3.27 32.36
N GLY A 848 -7.18 3.88 31.18
CA GLY A 848 -8.32 4.72 30.81
C GLY A 848 -9.48 3.90 30.27
N ASP A 849 -10.70 4.46 30.25
CA ASP A 849 -11.84 3.87 29.57
C ASP A 849 -12.54 4.83 28.59
N PHE A 850 -13.40 4.26 27.74
CA PHE A 850 -14.14 5.01 26.72
C PHE A 850 -15.08 6.08 27.32
N LEU A 851 -15.46 5.93 28.59
CA LEU A 851 -16.26 6.88 29.36
C LEU A 851 -15.42 7.83 30.23
N GLY A 852 -14.14 8.00 29.89
CA GLY A 852 -13.26 9.02 30.44
C GLY A 852 -12.75 8.74 31.85
N ASN A 853 -12.93 7.54 32.38
CA ASN A 853 -12.42 7.18 33.69
C ASN A 853 -10.98 6.68 33.59
N VAL A 854 -10.15 7.08 34.55
CA VAL A 854 -8.84 6.47 34.81
C VAL A 854 -8.99 5.56 36.02
N TRP A 855 -8.76 4.27 35.83
CA TRP A 855 -8.83 3.26 36.87
C TRP A 855 -7.46 2.96 37.44
N LYS A 856 -7.40 2.65 38.73
CA LYS A 856 -6.24 2.04 39.39
C LYS A 856 -6.65 0.66 39.88
N PHE A 857 -5.88 -0.36 39.54
CA PHE A 857 -6.08 -1.74 39.94
C PHE A 857 -4.98 -2.14 40.93
N ASP A 858 -5.38 -2.73 42.04
CA ASP A 858 -4.50 -3.25 43.09
C ASP A 858 -4.33 -4.76 42.89
N VAL A 859 -3.09 -5.15 42.56
CA VAL A 859 -2.68 -6.54 42.32
C VAL A 859 -1.58 -6.99 43.29
N THR A 860 -1.37 -6.25 44.39
CA THR A 860 -0.33 -6.52 45.41
C THR A 860 -0.52 -7.82 46.18
N ASN A 861 -1.73 -8.39 46.17
CA ASN A 861 -2.00 -9.63 46.90
C ASN A 861 -1.47 -10.84 46.13
N SER A 862 -0.84 -11.80 46.81
CA SER A 862 -0.36 -13.03 46.16
C SER A 862 -1.47 -13.97 45.69
N ALA A 863 -2.71 -13.80 46.17
CA ALA A 863 -3.88 -14.53 45.69
C ALA A 863 -4.63 -13.72 44.62
N PRO A 864 -4.67 -14.18 43.34
CA PRO A 864 -5.32 -13.45 42.25
C PRO A 864 -6.78 -13.08 42.52
N ALA A 865 -7.51 -13.92 43.26
CA ALA A 865 -8.90 -13.69 43.63
C ALA A 865 -9.13 -12.42 44.49
N GLN A 866 -8.07 -11.87 45.10
CA GLN A 866 -8.12 -10.64 45.90
C GLN A 866 -7.78 -9.38 45.09
N TRP A 867 -7.26 -9.53 43.87
CA TRP A 867 -7.00 -8.41 42.97
C TRP A 867 -8.30 -7.69 42.60
N ARG A 868 -8.28 -6.36 42.66
CA ARG A 868 -9.48 -5.52 42.53
C ARG A 868 -9.15 -4.10 42.10
N THR A 869 -10.16 -3.27 41.86
CA THR A 869 -9.97 -1.82 41.77
C THR A 869 -9.50 -1.26 43.11
N ALA A 870 -8.52 -0.36 43.09
CA ALA A 870 -7.90 0.20 44.29
C ALA A 870 -8.87 1.10 45.10
N PHE A 871 -9.88 1.66 44.46
CA PHE A 871 -10.88 2.53 45.09
C PHE A 871 -12.30 1.94 44.97
N GLY A 872 -13.11 2.22 46.00
CA GLY A 872 -14.47 1.70 46.11
C GLY A 872 -14.54 0.27 46.67
N SER A 873 -15.64 -0.41 46.39
CA SER A 873 -15.85 -1.82 46.75
C SER A 873 -16.00 -2.68 45.49
N VAL A 874 -15.88 -4.01 45.60
CA VAL A 874 -16.09 -4.92 44.46
C VAL A 874 -17.50 -4.75 43.82
N ALA A 875 -18.50 -4.37 44.63
CA ALA A 875 -19.86 -4.13 44.14
C ALA A 875 -20.06 -2.72 43.54
N ALA A 876 -19.23 -1.75 43.97
CA ALA A 876 -19.30 -0.36 43.56
C ALA A 876 -17.87 0.21 43.45
N PRO A 877 -17.12 -0.20 42.42
CA PRO A 877 -15.75 0.26 42.21
C PRO A 877 -15.75 1.75 41.84
N GLN A 878 -14.65 2.45 42.12
CA GLN A 878 -14.51 3.88 41.85
C GLN A 878 -13.23 4.17 41.06
N PRO A 879 -13.25 5.13 40.13
CA PRO A 879 -12.07 5.48 39.34
C PRO A 879 -11.09 6.34 40.15
N PHE A 880 -9.81 6.32 39.80
CA PHE A 880 -8.80 7.25 40.32
C PHE A 880 -9.11 8.69 39.93
N PHE A 881 -9.59 8.91 38.70
CA PHE A 881 -10.00 10.21 38.15
C PHE A 881 -11.02 10.03 37.02
N THR A 882 -11.86 11.03 36.76
CA THR A 882 -12.74 11.06 35.58
C THR A 882 -12.45 12.33 34.76
N ALA A 883 -11.96 12.15 33.54
CA ALA A 883 -11.66 13.20 32.59
C ALA A 883 -12.94 13.83 32.04
N ARG A 884 -13.04 15.14 32.24
CA ARG A 884 -14.18 15.95 31.79
C ARG A 884 -13.68 17.26 31.22
N ASP A 885 -14.36 17.80 30.23
CA ASP A 885 -14.11 19.14 29.69
C ASP A 885 -14.52 20.25 30.68
N ALA A 886 -14.26 21.52 30.30
CA ALA A 886 -14.62 22.67 31.12
C ALA A 886 -16.15 22.82 31.35
N SER A 887 -16.97 22.21 30.49
CA SER A 887 -18.44 22.17 30.58
C SER A 887 -18.95 20.91 31.30
N ASN A 888 -18.06 20.15 31.95
CA ASN A 888 -18.33 18.90 32.67
C ASN A 888 -18.76 17.72 31.76
N GLY A 889 -18.58 17.84 30.44
CA GLY A 889 -18.77 16.75 29.47
C GLY A 889 -17.67 15.71 29.59
N VAL A 890 -18.01 14.43 29.50
CA VAL A 890 -17.03 13.33 29.57
C VAL A 890 -16.13 13.34 28.34
N GLN A 891 -14.82 13.12 28.54
CA GLN A 891 -13.85 13.02 27.46
C GLN A 891 -13.32 11.58 27.40
N SER A 892 -13.63 10.84 26.32
CA SER A 892 -13.18 9.46 26.13
C SER A 892 -11.66 9.34 26.18
N ILE A 893 -11.15 8.24 26.75
CA ILE A 893 -9.73 7.91 26.74
C ILE A 893 -9.55 6.67 25.87
N THR A 894 -9.02 6.89 24.67
CA THR A 894 -8.68 5.78 23.74
C THR A 894 -7.18 5.56 23.62
N SER A 895 -6.37 6.50 24.13
CA SER A 895 -4.92 6.35 24.28
C SER A 895 -4.58 5.43 25.45
N GLY A 896 -3.35 4.89 25.46
CA GLY A 896 -2.79 4.24 26.64
C GLY A 896 -2.34 5.26 27.71
N ILE A 897 -1.93 4.73 28.86
CA ILE A 897 -1.39 5.51 29.98
C ILE A 897 0.14 5.39 30.02
N SER A 898 0.82 6.41 30.50
CA SER A 898 2.24 6.34 30.86
C SER A 898 2.43 6.69 32.34
N LEU A 899 3.39 6.01 32.98
CA LEU A 899 3.71 6.19 34.38
C LEU A 899 5.14 6.70 34.56
N GLY A 900 5.37 7.49 35.61
CA GLY A 900 6.71 7.96 35.94
C GLY A 900 6.86 8.37 37.39
N PHE A 901 8.05 8.15 37.96
CA PHE A 901 8.38 8.66 39.29
C PHE A 901 9.03 10.02 39.19
N ASN A 902 8.53 10.99 39.96
CA ASN A 902 9.17 12.29 40.07
C ASN A 902 10.53 12.13 40.78
N PRO A 903 11.67 12.46 40.15
CA PRO A 903 12.98 12.31 40.77
C PRO A 903 13.15 13.13 42.05
N ALA A 904 12.42 14.25 42.17
CA ALA A 904 12.55 15.17 43.29
C ALA A 904 11.91 14.65 44.59
N ASP A 905 10.74 14.00 44.51
CA ASP A 905 9.98 13.55 45.69
C ASP A 905 9.56 12.08 45.66
N ARG A 906 9.95 11.35 44.61
CA ARG A 906 9.67 9.93 44.35
C ARG A 906 8.19 9.57 44.28
N LYS A 907 7.30 10.56 44.11
CA LYS A 907 5.87 10.26 43.92
C LYS A 907 5.64 9.69 42.52
N LEU A 908 4.69 8.75 42.43
CA LEU A 908 4.22 8.21 41.17
C LEU A 908 3.29 9.22 40.47
N TRP A 909 3.46 9.32 39.15
CA TRP A 909 2.64 10.14 38.27
C TRP A 909 2.03 9.33 37.14
N VAL A 910 0.83 9.72 36.74
CA VAL A 910 0.00 9.10 35.70
C VAL A 910 -0.25 10.12 34.60
N PHE A 911 0.17 9.82 33.37
CA PHE A 911 0.07 10.70 32.21
C PHE A 911 -0.83 10.07 31.14
N PHE A 912 -1.78 10.85 30.63
CA PHE A 912 -2.73 10.38 29.60
C PHE A 912 -3.37 11.56 28.88
N GLY A 913 -3.85 11.32 27.66
CA GLY A 913 -4.59 12.31 26.87
C GLY A 913 -5.97 11.80 26.47
N THR A 914 -6.90 12.73 26.26
CA THR A 914 -8.27 12.38 25.86
C THR A 914 -8.50 12.52 24.36
N GLY A 915 -9.52 11.82 23.88
CA GLY A 915 -9.97 11.83 22.51
C GLY A 915 -10.24 10.43 21.96
N ARG A 916 -10.80 10.41 20.74
CA ARG A 916 -11.01 9.21 19.93
C ARG A 916 -10.81 9.52 18.45
N TYR A 917 -10.36 8.51 17.71
CA TYR A 917 -10.19 8.53 16.26
C TYR A 917 -10.51 7.13 15.70
N LEU A 918 -11.76 6.73 15.90
CA LEU A 918 -12.26 5.37 15.65
C LEU A 918 -13.32 5.32 14.56
N SER A 919 -14.03 6.43 14.29
CA SER A 919 -15.03 6.49 13.22
C SER A 919 -14.91 7.71 12.30
N THR A 920 -15.58 7.67 11.16
CA THR A 920 -15.61 8.79 10.19
C THR A 920 -16.26 10.04 10.77
N LEU A 921 -17.13 9.92 11.77
CA LEU A 921 -17.71 11.07 12.47
C LEU A 921 -16.66 11.88 13.23
N ASP A 922 -15.61 11.22 13.73
CA ASP A 922 -14.53 11.85 14.49
C ASP A 922 -13.73 12.89 13.66
N LEU A 923 -13.80 12.81 12.32
CA LEU A 923 -13.19 13.75 11.37
C LEU A 923 -13.76 15.17 11.44
N SER A 924 -15.01 15.30 11.88
CA SER A 924 -15.75 16.57 11.87
C SER A 924 -15.88 17.24 13.25
N THR A 925 -15.55 16.51 14.32
CA THR A 925 -15.78 16.99 15.69
C THR A 925 -14.69 17.95 16.15
N THR A 926 -15.07 19.15 16.56
CA THR A 926 -14.13 20.18 17.06
C THR A 926 -14.07 20.29 18.59
N SER A 927 -14.69 19.36 19.32
CA SER A 927 -14.71 19.33 20.79
C SER A 927 -13.30 19.34 21.39
N VAL A 928 -13.07 20.24 22.36
CA VAL A 928 -11.77 20.39 23.03
C VAL A 928 -11.43 19.14 23.83
N GLN A 929 -10.27 18.54 23.54
CA GLN A 929 -9.67 17.46 24.33
C GLN A 929 -8.58 17.99 25.25
N THR A 930 -8.08 17.13 26.13
CA THR A 930 -7.20 17.57 27.23
C THR A 930 -6.10 16.56 27.50
N TRP A 931 -4.91 17.06 27.79
CA TRP A 931 -3.76 16.29 28.25
C TRP A 931 -3.58 16.45 29.75
N TYR A 932 -3.35 15.36 30.47
CA TYR A 932 -3.29 15.35 31.93
C TYR A 932 -2.00 14.71 32.45
N GLY A 933 -1.52 15.21 33.59
CA GLY A 933 -0.54 14.55 34.44
C GLY A 933 -1.01 14.59 35.90
N LEU A 934 -1.20 13.43 36.52
CA LEU A 934 -1.77 13.30 37.87
C LEU A 934 -0.76 12.66 38.82
N SER A 935 -0.58 13.21 40.02
CA SER A 935 0.22 12.60 41.08
C SER A 935 -0.64 11.67 41.94
N ASP A 936 -0.24 10.40 42.01
CA ASP A 936 -0.86 9.44 42.90
C ASP A 936 -0.31 9.59 44.33
N THR A 937 -1.22 9.82 45.27
CA THR A 937 -0.95 9.94 46.72
C THR A 937 -1.82 8.97 47.53
N GLY A 938 -2.36 7.93 46.88
CA GLY A 938 -3.20 6.91 47.51
C GLY A 938 -4.68 7.29 47.66
N THR A 939 -5.12 8.39 47.03
CA THR A 939 -6.51 8.88 47.10
C THR A 939 -7.00 9.36 45.73
N GLN A 940 -8.31 9.31 45.49
CA GLN A 940 -8.92 9.78 44.23
C GLN A 940 -8.66 11.27 43.99
N VAL A 941 -8.47 11.66 42.73
CA VAL A 941 -8.42 13.06 42.31
C VAL A 941 -9.84 13.48 41.94
N ALA A 942 -10.41 14.44 42.68
CA ALA A 942 -11.85 14.73 42.57
C ALA A 942 -12.23 15.47 41.27
N SER A 943 -11.43 16.46 40.84
CA SER A 943 -11.72 17.25 39.64
C SER A 943 -10.51 18.06 39.15
N ARG A 944 -10.68 18.76 38.03
CA ARG A 944 -9.70 19.73 37.49
C ARG A 944 -9.28 20.82 38.50
N SER A 945 -10.12 21.15 39.48
CA SER A 945 -9.75 22.16 40.50
C SER A 945 -8.54 21.77 41.35
N ASN A 946 -8.26 20.46 41.46
CA ASN A 946 -7.08 19.91 42.12
C ASN A 946 -5.81 19.98 41.26
N LEU A 947 -5.91 20.42 40.00
CA LEU A 947 -4.84 20.43 39.02
C LEU A 947 -4.43 21.88 38.69
N ALA A 948 -3.20 22.07 38.23
CA ALA A 948 -2.71 23.32 37.67
C ALA A 948 -3.05 23.39 36.18
N GLN A 949 -3.64 24.51 35.72
CA GLN A 949 -3.90 24.68 34.29
C GLN A 949 -2.62 25.02 33.52
N ARG A 950 -2.50 24.48 32.31
CA ARG A 950 -1.55 24.90 31.27
C ARG A 950 -2.30 25.29 30.00
N VAL A 951 -1.73 26.22 29.26
CA VAL A 951 -2.24 26.72 27.97
C VAL A 951 -1.13 26.82 26.93
N VAL A 952 -1.52 26.73 25.66
CA VAL A 952 -0.68 27.12 24.52
C VAL A 952 -0.65 28.65 24.45
N LEU A 953 0.53 29.22 24.62
CA LEU A 953 0.74 30.68 24.60
C LEU A 953 0.82 31.21 23.17
N GLN A 954 1.53 30.51 22.29
CA GLN A 954 1.80 30.97 20.94
C GLN A 954 2.04 29.81 19.97
N GLU A 955 1.66 30.03 18.72
CA GLU A 955 2.06 29.24 17.56
C GLU A 955 2.70 30.18 16.52
N GLY A 956 3.79 29.78 15.88
CA GLY A 956 4.48 30.58 14.87
C GLY A 956 5.22 29.73 13.85
N ALA A 957 5.68 30.34 12.76
CA ALA A 957 6.44 29.64 11.71
C ALA A 957 7.94 29.61 12.05
N THR A 958 8.60 28.49 11.72
CA THR A 958 10.07 28.35 11.81
C THR A 958 10.79 29.00 10.61
N GLY A 959 10.10 29.15 9.47
CA GLY A 959 10.69 29.58 8.21
C GLY A 959 11.25 28.44 7.34
N LEU A 960 11.17 27.19 7.82
CA LEU A 960 11.66 25.98 7.13
C LEU A 960 10.53 24.98 6.82
N GLY A 961 9.30 25.48 6.66
CA GLY A 961 8.09 24.69 6.40
C GLY A 961 7.28 24.34 7.66
N ASP A 962 7.93 24.15 8.82
CA ASP A 962 7.22 23.75 10.04
C ASP A 962 6.80 24.94 10.92
N ARG A 963 5.86 24.68 11.84
CA ARG A 963 5.46 25.61 12.90
C ARG A 963 6.00 25.15 14.25
N TYR A 964 6.20 26.09 15.16
CA TYR A 964 6.51 25.83 16.56
C TYR A 964 5.32 26.17 17.46
N ARG A 965 5.28 25.56 18.64
CA ARG A 965 4.31 25.84 19.70
C ARG A 965 5.02 26.14 21.02
N ILE A 966 4.55 27.13 21.78
CA ILE A 966 5.07 27.48 23.10
C ILE A 966 3.99 27.23 24.15
N ILE A 967 4.29 26.39 25.14
CA ILE A 967 3.39 26.08 26.26
C ILE A 967 3.80 26.91 27.49
N SER A 968 2.79 27.37 28.24
CA SER A 968 2.99 28.08 29.51
C SER A 968 3.69 27.21 30.55
N LYS A 969 4.42 27.82 31.48
CA LYS A 969 5.04 27.15 32.63
C LYS A 969 4.67 27.86 33.94
N PRO A 970 4.86 27.22 35.11
CA PRO A 970 4.62 27.87 36.39
C PRO A 970 5.25 29.27 36.47
N GLY A 971 4.46 30.28 36.85
CA GLY A 971 4.88 31.67 36.95
C GLY A 971 4.62 32.55 35.72
N ASP A 972 4.24 31.98 34.56
CA ASP A 972 3.74 32.79 33.45
C ASP A 972 2.38 33.44 33.78
N SER A 973 2.10 34.60 33.19
CA SER A 973 0.86 35.35 33.48
C SER A 973 -0.42 34.69 32.97
N SER A 974 -0.32 33.74 32.04
CA SER A 974 -1.43 32.96 31.47
C SER A 974 -1.08 31.47 31.54
N GLY A 975 -1.98 30.65 32.09
CA GLY A 975 -1.74 29.21 32.30
C GLY A 975 -0.53 28.88 33.17
N GLY A 976 -0.03 29.82 33.97
CA GLY A 976 1.14 29.66 34.83
C GLY A 976 0.83 29.25 36.26
N ASP A 977 -0.30 28.56 36.50
CA ASP A 977 -0.72 28.10 37.82
C ASP A 977 0.42 27.39 38.56
N SER A 978 0.61 27.76 39.83
CA SER A 978 1.58 27.11 40.71
C SER A 978 1.22 25.64 40.94
N MET A 979 2.24 24.79 41.02
CA MET A 979 2.08 23.39 41.43
C MET A 979 1.85 23.22 42.93
N SER A 980 1.98 24.29 43.73
CA SER A 980 1.77 24.24 45.17
C SER A 980 0.35 23.80 45.51
N ASN A 981 0.20 22.80 46.38
CA ASN A 981 -1.07 22.17 46.78
C ASN A 981 -1.90 21.57 45.62
N LYS A 982 -1.29 21.41 44.42
CA LYS A 982 -1.92 20.74 43.30
C LYS A 982 -1.49 19.27 43.26
N ARG A 983 -2.38 18.43 42.76
CA ARG A 983 -2.17 16.99 42.58
C ARG A 983 -1.87 16.61 41.14
N GLY A 984 -1.45 17.58 40.33
CA GLY A 984 -1.18 17.39 38.92
C GLY A 984 -1.40 18.65 38.09
N TRP A 985 -1.48 18.47 36.79
CA TRP A 985 -1.72 19.50 35.79
C TRP A 985 -2.64 19.00 34.68
N TYR A 986 -3.25 19.94 33.95
CA TYR A 986 -3.97 19.65 32.72
C TYR A 986 -3.72 20.74 31.68
N MET A 987 -3.78 20.36 30.40
CA MET A 987 -3.68 21.27 29.26
C MET A 987 -4.83 20.99 28.29
N ASP A 988 -5.72 21.95 28.12
CA ASP A 988 -6.73 21.87 27.06
C ASP A 988 -6.07 22.11 25.71
N LEU A 989 -6.29 21.19 24.76
CA LEU A 989 -5.73 21.22 23.41
C LEU A 989 -6.52 22.22 22.56
N ARG A 990 -6.09 23.48 22.61
CA ARG A 990 -6.75 24.61 21.95
C ARG A 990 -5.68 25.53 21.36
N SER A 991 -5.80 25.85 20.06
CA SER A 991 -4.92 26.82 19.42
C SER A 991 -5.23 28.23 19.91
N PRO A 992 -4.22 29.06 20.25
CA PRO A 992 -4.43 30.45 20.61
C PRO A 992 -4.91 31.30 19.42
N SER A 993 -4.63 30.86 18.18
CA SER A 993 -5.03 31.55 16.95
C SER A 993 -6.29 30.97 16.31
N ALA A 994 -6.42 29.64 16.26
CA ALA A 994 -7.53 28.97 15.56
C ALA A 994 -8.66 28.51 16.49
N GLY A 995 -8.46 28.53 17.81
CA GLY A 995 -9.48 28.10 18.77
C GLY A 995 -9.60 26.58 18.88
N ALA A 996 -10.83 26.07 18.93
CA ALA A 996 -11.12 24.66 19.11
C ALA A 996 -11.15 23.94 17.75
N GLU A 997 -10.12 23.14 17.47
CA GLU A 997 -9.94 22.45 16.19
C GLU A 997 -10.21 20.94 16.29
N GLY A 998 -10.64 20.45 17.45
CA GLY A 998 -10.77 19.01 17.70
C GLY A 998 -9.43 18.29 17.87
N GLU A 999 -8.37 19.02 18.22
CA GLU A 999 -7.05 18.46 18.57
C GLU A 999 -7.18 17.44 19.70
N ARG A 1000 -6.57 16.26 19.56
CA ARG A 1000 -6.77 15.12 20.46
C ARG A 1000 -5.56 14.19 20.54
N ILE A 1001 -5.52 13.36 21.60
CA ILE A 1001 -4.45 12.39 21.85
C ILE A 1001 -5.05 10.99 21.80
N VAL A 1002 -4.55 10.15 20.88
CA VAL A 1002 -4.99 8.75 20.70
C VAL A 1002 -3.85 7.74 20.84
N SER A 1003 -2.65 8.21 21.18
CA SER A 1003 -1.50 7.38 21.51
C SER A 1003 -1.00 7.72 22.92
N ALA A 1004 -0.35 6.77 23.59
CA ALA A 1004 0.16 6.99 24.93
C ALA A 1004 1.28 8.06 24.92
N PRO A 1005 1.32 8.99 25.88
CA PRO A 1005 2.49 9.83 26.12
C PRO A 1005 3.73 8.97 26.43
N ILE A 1006 4.93 9.44 26.11
CA ILE A 1006 6.17 8.71 26.37
C ILE A 1006 7.12 9.60 27.17
N ILE A 1007 7.60 9.10 28.31
CA ILE A 1007 8.65 9.78 29.07
C ILE A 1007 10.00 9.34 28.51
N SER A 1008 10.80 10.30 28.05
CA SER A 1008 12.20 10.10 27.70
C SER A 1008 13.07 11.00 28.58
N VAL A 1009 13.78 10.37 29.52
CA VAL A 1009 14.62 11.03 30.53
C VAL A 1009 13.85 12.13 31.29
N ASN A 1010 14.00 13.39 30.91
CA ASN A 1010 13.41 14.55 31.59
C ASN A 1010 12.20 15.15 30.85
N THR A 1011 11.83 14.63 29.68
CA THR A 1011 10.78 15.19 28.82
C THR A 1011 9.66 14.17 28.60
N LEU A 1012 8.42 14.64 28.75
CA LEU A 1012 7.22 13.91 28.38
C LEU A 1012 6.82 14.31 26.97
N PHE A 1013 6.94 13.38 26.04
CA PHE A 1013 6.56 13.54 24.64
C PHE A 1013 5.16 13.02 24.38
N VAL A 1014 4.43 13.66 23.48
CA VAL A 1014 3.15 13.15 22.97
C VAL A 1014 2.91 13.65 21.54
N SER A 1015 2.32 12.80 20.71
CA SER A 1015 1.78 13.19 19.42
C SER A 1015 0.29 13.51 19.57
N THR A 1016 -0.12 14.68 19.12
CA THR A 1016 -1.53 15.07 19.00
C THR A 1016 -1.93 15.07 17.53
N LEU A 1017 -3.20 14.81 17.28
CA LEU A 1017 -3.78 14.92 15.94
C LEU A 1017 -4.97 15.87 15.90
N ILE A 1018 -5.14 16.54 14.76
CA ILE A 1018 -6.20 17.47 14.41
C ILE A 1018 -6.87 16.91 13.16
N PRO A 1019 -8.03 16.26 13.29
CA PRO A 1019 -8.69 15.64 12.15
C PRO A 1019 -9.12 16.64 11.09
N SER A 1020 -9.19 16.18 9.84
CA SER A 1020 -9.75 16.94 8.73
C SER A 1020 -10.70 16.08 7.90
N SER A 1021 -11.80 16.68 7.47
CA SER A 1021 -12.67 16.11 6.42
C SER A 1021 -12.23 16.50 5.01
N ASP A 1022 -11.19 17.35 4.87
CA ASP A 1022 -10.62 17.71 3.58
C ASP A 1022 -9.86 16.50 3.00
N PRO A 1023 -10.25 15.97 1.84
CA PRO A 1023 -9.58 14.83 1.22
C PRO A 1023 -8.14 15.13 0.79
N CYS A 1024 -7.76 16.41 0.72
CA CYS A 1024 -6.40 16.85 0.42
C CYS A 1024 -5.51 17.07 1.64
N VAL A 1025 -6.05 16.82 2.84
CA VAL A 1025 -5.27 16.71 4.07
C VAL A 1025 -5.57 15.34 4.66
N PRO A 1026 -5.01 14.24 4.12
CA PRO A 1026 -5.40 12.87 4.45
C PRO A 1026 -5.34 12.58 5.95
N GLY A 1027 -6.51 12.49 6.56
CA GLY A 1027 -6.71 12.29 7.99
C GLY A 1027 -6.52 13.54 8.86
N GLY A 1028 -5.84 14.59 8.37
CA GLY A 1028 -5.60 15.84 9.09
C GLY A 1028 -4.12 16.12 9.36
N ARG A 1029 -3.86 16.99 10.33
CA ARG A 1029 -2.53 17.47 10.74
C ARG A 1029 -2.27 17.15 12.20
N GLY A 1030 -1.10 17.50 12.75
CA GLY A 1030 -0.86 17.30 14.17
C GLY A 1030 0.32 18.05 14.75
N TRP A 1031 0.66 17.71 15.99
CA TRP A 1031 1.80 18.26 16.71
C TRP A 1031 2.54 17.16 17.45
N VAL A 1032 3.86 17.30 17.52
CA VAL A 1032 4.70 16.55 18.45
C VAL A 1032 5.09 17.51 19.56
N LEU A 1033 4.63 17.24 20.78
CA LEU A 1033 4.81 18.09 21.94
C LEU A 1033 5.82 17.47 22.91
N GLY A 1034 6.63 18.31 23.55
CA GLY A 1034 7.57 17.93 24.60
C GLY A 1034 7.47 18.90 25.78
N VAL A 1035 7.07 18.39 26.95
CA VAL A 1035 6.89 19.19 28.17
C VAL A 1035 7.63 18.57 29.36
N ASN A 1036 7.77 19.35 30.42
CA ASN A 1036 8.21 18.82 31.70
C ASN A 1036 7.10 17.93 32.31
N PRO A 1037 7.35 16.65 32.57
CA PRO A 1037 6.32 15.71 33.04
C PRO A 1037 5.66 16.15 34.35
N PHE A 1038 6.39 16.76 35.28
CA PHE A 1038 5.90 17.02 36.63
C PHE A 1038 5.26 18.40 36.80
N THR A 1039 5.30 19.24 35.75
CA THR A 1039 4.64 20.56 35.75
C THR A 1039 3.69 20.77 34.57
N GLY A 1040 3.82 19.99 33.48
CA GLY A 1040 3.06 20.13 32.24
C GLY A 1040 3.45 21.34 31.39
N GLY A 1041 4.48 22.10 31.79
CA GLY A 1041 4.91 23.31 31.10
C GLY A 1041 6.11 23.10 30.19
N ARG A 1042 6.49 24.14 29.45
CA ARG A 1042 7.72 24.12 28.62
C ARG A 1042 8.96 23.78 29.46
N GLN A 1043 9.94 23.13 28.83
CA GLN A 1043 11.23 22.82 29.46
C GLN A 1043 12.06 24.09 29.71
N ASP A 1044 13.02 23.97 30.63
CA ASP A 1044 14.03 25.01 30.91
C ASP A 1044 15.27 24.88 30.01
N PHE A 1045 15.31 23.87 29.15
CA PHE A 1045 16.34 23.61 28.14
C PHE A 1045 15.70 23.43 26.76
N ASP A 1046 16.50 23.62 25.71
CA ASP A 1046 16.07 23.48 24.32
C ASP A 1046 15.87 22.00 23.98
N VAL A 1047 14.70 21.64 23.42
CA VAL A 1047 14.26 20.25 23.21
C VAL A 1047 14.38 19.80 21.76
N PHE A 1048 14.02 20.69 20.83
CA PHE A 1048 13.90 20.38 19.40
C PHE A 1048 14.86 21.23 18.59
N ASP A 1049 15.48 20.63 17.58
CA ASP A 1049 16.20 21.33 16.52
C ASP A 1049 15.18 22.03 15.61
N PHE A 1050 15.02 23.34 15.76
CA PHE A 1050 14.10 24.16 14.96
C PHE A 1050 14.80 24.80 13.75
N ASN A 1051 16.12 25.02 13.81
CA ASN A 1051 16.88 25.65 12.74
C ASN A 1051 17.43 24.63 11.70
N ARG A 1052 17.29 23.33 11.97
CA ARG A 1052 17.72 22.18 11.15
C ARG A 1052 19.23 22.12 10.89
N ASP A 1053 20.04 22.51 11.87
CA ASP A 1053 21.51 22.43 11.77
C ASP A 1053 22.10 21.09 12.27
N GLY A 1054 21.25 20.18 12.77
CA GLY A 1054 21.64 18.86 13.27
C GLY A 1054 22.05 18.86 14.74
N GLY A 1055 22.02 20.02 15.41
CA GLY A 1055 22.23 20.19 16.85
C GLY A 1055 20.96 20.66 17.57
N VAL A 1056 21.01 20.68 18.91
CA VAL A 1056 19.97 21.33 19.72
C VAL A 1056 20.65 22.28 20.70
N ASP A 1057 20.49 23.58 20.49
CA ASP A 1057 21.11 24.64 21.27
C ASP A 1057 20.27 25.93 21.35
N ALA A 1058 20.88 27.03 21.82
CA ALA A 1058 20.19 28.31 22.01
C ALA A 1058 19.73 28.98 20.69
N GLY A 1059 20.30 28.56 19.56
CA GLY A 1059 19.86 28.92 18.21
C GLY A 1059 18.42 28.49 17.93
N ASP A 1060 17.98 27.38 18.54
CA ASP A 1060 16.64 26.81 18.39
C ASP A 1060 15.55 27.53 19.17
N GLN A 1061 15.91 28.49 20.03
CA GLN A 1061 14.93 29.22 20.79
C GLN A 1061 14.04 30.09 19.90
N VAL A 1062 12.74 30.01 20.17
CA VAL A 1062 11.67 30.69 19.44
C VAL A 1062 11.19 31.93 20.17
N ASN A 1063 10.60 32.86 19.43
CA ASN A 1063 10.14 34.14 19.96
C ASN A 1063 8.79 34.01 20.64
N LEU A 1064 8.70 34.34 21.93
CA LEU A 1064 7.44 34.53 22.66
C LEU A 1064 7.15 36.03 22.80
N THR A 1065 6.01 36.48 22.29
CA THR A 1065 5.56 37.87 22.43
C THR A 1065 4.53 37.99 23.55
N TYR A 1066 4.82 38.83 24.53
CA TYR A 1066 3.94 39.10 25.67
C TYR A 1066 2.90 40.17 25.33
N SER A 1067 1.82 40.23 26.11
CA SER A 1067 0.73 41.20 25.94
C SER A 1067 1.15 42.68 26.03
N ASN A 1068 2.31 42.96 26.65
CA ASN A 1068 2.92 44.28 26.72
C ASN A 1068 3.78 44.64 25.48
N GLY A 1069 3.79 43.78 24.45
CA GLY A 1069 4.54 43.98 23.21
C GLY A 1069 6.03 43.59 23.27
N THR A 1070 6.52 43.12 24.42
CA THR A 1070 7.91 42.63 24.54
C THR A 1070 8.05 41.22 23.97
N THR A 1071 9.16 40.93 23.30
CA THR A 1071 9.47 39.60 22.76
C THR A 1071 10.71 39.03 23.46
N LYS A 1072 10.66 37.76 23.86
CA LYS A 1072 11.81 37.04 24.42
C LYS A 1072 12.01 35.71 23.69
N LYS A 1073 13.27 35.30 23.53
CA LYS A 1073 13.61 33.94 23.11
C LYS A 1073 13.38 32.97 24.27
N VAL A 1074 12.69 31.87 23.99
CA VAL A 1074 12.37 30.80 24.94
C VAL A 1074 12.46 29.43 24.25
N PRO A 1075 12.65 28.35 25.00
CA PRO A 1075 12.54 27.00 24.46
C PRO A 1075 11.13 26.74 23.88
N GLY A 1076 11.08 26.21 22.66
CA GLY A 1076 9.84 25.73 22.06
C GLY A 1076 9.37 24.42 22.71
N SER A 1077 8.05 24.18 22.69
CA SER A 1077 7.40 23.03 23.34
C SER A 1077 6.83 22.01 22.36
N GLY A 1078 6.95 22.25 21.06
CA GLY A 1078 6.53 21.30 20.04
C GLY A 1078 6.65 21.84 18.63
N TYR A 1079 6.62 20.94 17.65
CA TYR A 1079 6.63 21.25 16.22
C TYR A 1079 5.40 20.64 15.52
N SER A 1080 4.93 21.28 14.46
CA SER A 1080 3.78 20.80 13.69
C SER A 1080 4.17 19.71 12.70
N THR A 1081 3.20 18.88 12.36
CA THR A 1081 3.27 17.96 11.22
C THR A 1081 2.11 18.26 10.27
N ASP A 1082 2.38 18.33 8.97
CA ASP A 1082 1.34 18.59 7.95
C ASP A 1082 0.42 17.38 7.72
N ASN A 1083 0.80 16.24 8.29
CA ASN A 1083 0.09 14.97 8.25
C ASN A 1083 -0.16 14.48 9.69
N LEU A 1084 -1.00 13.45 9.87
CA LEU A 1084 -1.25 12.85 11.17
C LEU A 1084 0.04 12.19 11.72
N PRO A 1085 0.58 12.66 12.86
CA PRO A 1085 1.79 12.07 13.43
C PRO A 1085 1.47 10.78 14.17
N GLY A 1086 2.26 9.74 13.91
CA GLY A 1086 2.32 8.54 14.73
C GLY A 1086 2.97 8.81 16.09
N SER A 1087 3.05 7.78 16.94
CA SER A 1087 3.81 7.85 18.19
C SER A 1087 5.29 8.14 17.90
N PRO A 1088 5.93 9.06 18.65
CA PRO A 1088 7.31 9.39 18.41
C PRO A 1088 8.23 8.26 18.87
N LEU A 1089 9.13 7.82 17.98
CA LEU A 1089 10.18 6.86 18.27
C LEU A 1089 11.48 7.61 18.57
N THR A 1090 12.01 7.48 19.78
CA THR A 1090 13.32 8.05 20.14
C THR A 1090 14.43 7.05 19.86
N LEU A 1091 15.39 7.44 19.01
CA LEU A 1091 16.58 6.69 18.64
C LEU A 1091 17.82 7.52 19.02
N GLY A 1092 18.38 7.27 20.20
CA GLY A 1092 19.42 8.15 20.76
C GLY A 1092 18.95 9.60 20.88
N LYS A 1093 19.63 10.53 20.18
CA LYS A 1093 19.27 11.97 20.11
C LYS A 1093 18.39 12.32 18.91
N GLN A 1094 17.83 11.33 18.22
CA GLN A 1094 16.90 11.55 17.11
C GLN A 1094 15.49 11.11 17.52
N GLN A 1095 14.49 11.83 17.05
CA GLN A 1095 13.09 11.48 17.16
C GLN A 1095 12.52 11.26 15.77
N VAL A 1096 12.07 10.04 15.51
CA VAL A 1096 11.45 9.63 14.24
C VAL A 1096 9.95 9.54 14.42
N VAL A 1097 9.19 10.13 13.51
CA VAL A 1097 7.73 10.15 13.51
C VAL A 1097 7.22 9.76 12.13
N GLY A 1098 6.40 8.72 12.05
CA GLY A 1098 5.67 8.36 10.83
C GLY A 1098 4.49 9.31 10.60
N GLY A 1099 4.23 9.67 9.35
CA GLY A 1099 3.12 10.51 8.90
C GLY A 1099 2.12 9.75 8.03
N SER A 1100 0.87 10.24 7.98
CA SER A 1100 -0.20 9.66 7.14
C SER A 1100 0.03 9.74 5.63
N ASP A 1101 0.99 10.55 5.16
CA ASP A 1101 1.33 10.77 3.75
C ASP A 1101 2.29 9.73 3.16
N GLY A 1102 2.79 8.80 3.98
CA GLY A 1102 3.90 7.95 3.55
C GLY A 1102 5.26 8.35 4.12
N ASN A 1103 5.35 9.59 4.58
CA ASN A 1103 6.50 10.23 5.18
C ASN A 1103 6.94 9.53 6.49
N ALA A 1104 8.24 9.35 6.74
CA ALA A 1104 8.76 9.34 8.11
C ALA A 1104 9.72 10.52 8.22
N GLN A 1105 9.61 11.28 9.30
CA GLN A 1105 10.44 12.46 9.55
C GLN A 1105 11.32 12.19 10.77
N SER A 1106 12.60 12.50 10.67
CA SER A 1106 13.52 12.53 11.81
C SER A 1106 13.79 13.97 12.23
N ARG A 1107 13.93 14.20 13.53
CA ARG A 1107 14.38 15.47 14.10
C ARG A 1107 15.35 15.23 15.25
N ALA A 1108 16.42 16.01 15.31
CA ALA A 1108 17.30 16.01 16.47
C ALA A 1108 16.57 16.53 17.71
N ILE A 1109 16.76 15.84 18.83
CA ILE A 1109 16.19 16.20 20.13
C ILE A 1109 17.27 16.19 21.22
N SER A 1110 17.03 16.97 22.26
CA SER A 1110 17.82 16.97 23.49
C SER A 1110 16.98 16.49 24.67
N ASP A 1111 17.59 15.66 25.51
CA ASP A 1111 17.02 15.15 26.75
C ASP A 1111 17.48 15.97 27.99
N GLY A 1112 18.21 17.07 27.75
CA GLY A 1112 18.79 17.91 28.78
C GLY A 1112 20.02 17.30 29.46
N THR A 1113 20.47 16.11 29.04
CA THR A 1113 21.67 15.47 29.60
C THR A 1113 22.91 15.88 28.82
N ARG A 1114 23.96 16.28 29.55
CA ARG A 1114 25.28 16.54 28.97
C ARG A 1114 26.06 15.24 28.94
N THR A 1115 26.29 14.69 27.75
CA THR A 1115 27.13 13.51 27.53
C THR A 1115 28.60 13.94 27.35
N GLY A 1116 29.50 13.43 28.20
CA GLY A 1116 30.92 13.78 28.24
C GLY A 1116 31.62 13.23 29.51
N ARG A 1117 32.95 13.36 29.60
CA ARG A 1117 33.71 12.92 30.80
C ARG A 1117 33.39 13.86 31.97
N VAL A 1118 32.50 13.41 32.85
CA VAL A 1118 31.96 14.20 33.98
C VAL A 1118 32.94 14.36 35.15
N SER A 1119 33.93 13.46 35.28
CA SER A 1119 35.12 13.65 36.13
C SER A 1119 36.24 12.69 35.73
N TRP A 1120 37.49 12.99 36.11
CA TRP A 1120 38.58 12.01 36.17
C TRP A 1120 39.31 12.17 37.51
N LYS A 1121 39.86 11.06 38.02
CA LYS A 1121 40.78 11.02 39.15
C LYS A 1121 42.02 10.26 38.71
N GLU A 1122 43.16 10.93 38.72
CA GLU A 1122 44.46 10.28 38.52
C GLU A 1122 44.88 9.62 39.83
N ILE A 1123 45.26 8.36 39.73
CA ILE A 1123 45.84 7.60 40.83
C ILE A 1123 47.34 7.55 40.54
N LEU A 1124 48.10 8.38 41.24
CA LEU A 1124 49.56 8.24 41.31
C LEU A 1124 49.84 7.23 42.43
N GLY A 1125 50.47 6.11 42.07
CA GLY A 1125 51.01 5.15 43.03
C GLY A 1125 52.41 5.58 43.45
N ASP A 1126 52.69 5.54 44.76
CA ASP A 1126 54.04 5.62 45.31
C ASP A 1126 54.80 4.30 45.16
#